data_AF-Q4D8G9-F1
#
_entry.id   AF-Q4D8G9-F1
#
_cell.length_a   1.000
_cell.length_b   1.000
_cell.length_c   1.000
_cell.angle_alpha   90.00
_cell.angle_beta   90.00
_cell.angle_gamma   90.00
#
_symmetry.space_group_name_H-M   'P 1'
#
loop_
_entity.id
_entity.type
_entity.pdbx_description
1 polymer ?
#
loop_
_entity_poly.entity_id
_entity_poly.type
_entity_poly.pdbx_seq_one_letter_code
_entity_poly.pdbx_strand_id
1 'polypeptide(L)'
;MSTMDSSFVSHRQRVLDNRVERSMEGWSVIANITDFTHAVCRVSDGRGSAILVALPFLDSTARCDVIQDGRQSPQVRRDGTGVLLTTSFVFPSREEAQGATVTFLEQPVAGTNAREGRRVEPFQAPVNVEKLFFCSTPSASVLPRSRWGVGGAFMPVPNNTPFSGNCTATGGSLHASKFSFIGEEEEEENEEELGYTLTFCDMNPTEECSAPIGIVVPPLVPPGHSFISSSEVSASVSCVSLPQQLLQHRPAASYLERQEPQNATFFSSSCGTGSLTGRHATQRWDSYPIKPLPLPLLLSRIAKVRAGDRHLMITHINGRERHYVVQTVKRVGNDSCEYEFFDPASEFSSGGPIFDMRGDFVGLQHQSGDHSYGILISSIVRHLFQSSLLGVCRLPIVDVSVDEKKFDLDAVVPDEVFNQPFHINQRYCVLNVGAGDQLIEYEDFQRLRMRSDILGSTQPPSLVAPASDHVWKEFYRDFRSLILILFAFSHAPKVTKLALEEITSHDHRQNLPNVASLGGIGIVLEIIDGYPQNEEIVLAALTVLGRASLYKSNREAIFRCDGVLTVLEIMNEYSHHASIQHWGNYCLYNVMASDSPVRTESIELFAYSQGIAVAVEALRVHSAERYVLRHASFALSCVVKEDVQYIFGMIRGGLTNVIVDRMKDNSEDPFVFLGLATLLRELLCGLGKKNLLAPLTIPAVTIALDSGVWCDGIHLFGLDALNNRSSGEEVGNVLLDILVKEGVFTVLGKVMACESLNRYSSDSMTLLEACVGSVLVLLFCRLTELQAEFSSMKLKQTCEQILRNFPTEKGLLEMTTRIIDMLSAVS
;
A
#
# COMPACT_ATOMS: atom_id res chain seq x y z
N MET A 1 -56.13 56.48 0.03
CA MET A 1 -55.00 56.43 0.98
C MET A 1 -54.73 54.97 1.25
N SER A 2 -53.64 54.46 0.67
CA SER A 2 -53.23 53.06 0.76
C SER A 2 -52.86 52.73 2.20
N THR A 3 -53.72 52.00 2.89
CA THR A 3 -53.32 51.23 4.07
C THR A 3 -52.34 50.16 3.58
N MET A 4 -51.06 50.52 3.44
CA MET A 4 -50.02 49.51 3.33
C MET A 4 -50.11 48.67 4.60
N ASP A 5 -50.49 47.42 4.42
CA ASP A 5 -50.69 46.45 5.49
C ASP A 5 -49.49 46.44 6.42
N SER A 6 -49.72 46.77 7.69
CA SER A 6 -48.72 46.69 8.75
C SER A 6 -48.13 45.28 8.90
N SER A 7 -48.81 44.26 8.36
CA SER A 7 -48.33 42.87 8.34
C SER A 7 -47.05 42.71 7.51
N PHE A 8 -46.88 43.45 6.41
CA PHE A 8 -45.72 43.31 5.52
C PHE A 8 -44.44 43.87 6.14
N VAL A 9 -44.55 45.00 6.85
CA VAL A 9 -43.43 45.58 7.60
C VAL A 9 -43.03 44.68 8.77
N SER A 10 -44.03 44.09 9.46
CA SER A 10 -43.80 43.10 10.52
C SER A 10 -43.05 41.88 10.01
N HIS A 11 -43.41 41.37 8.82
CA HIS A 11 -42.76 40.20 8.26
C HIS A 11 -41.31 40.48 7.87
N ARG A 12 -41.05 41.62 7.20
CA ARG A 12 -39.69 41.99 6.80
C ARG A 12 -38.78 42.28 8.00
N GLN A 13 -39.31 42.92 9.05
CA GLN A 13 -38.55 43.16 10.28
C GLN A 13 -38.22 41.86 11.01
N ARG A 14 -39.18 40.93 11.12
CA ARG A 14 -38.92 39.58 11.67
C ARG A 14 -37.85 38.83 10.87
N VAL A 15 -37.85 38.94 9.54
CA VAL A 15 -36.81 38.32 8.70
C VAL A 15 -35.43 38.93 8.97
N LEU A 16 -35.35 40.26 9.16
CA LEU A 16 -34.09 40.94 9.48
C LEU A 16 -33.58 40.61 10.89
N ASP A 17 -34.43 40.63 11.91
CA ASP A 17 -34.05 40.32 13.29
C ASP A 17 -33.58 38.85 13.40
N ASN A 18 -34.31 37.93 12.76
CA ASN A 18 -33.90 36.53 12.64
C ASN A 18 -32.56 36.38 11.90
N ARG A 19 -32.25 37.25 10.92
CA ARG A 19 -30.98 37.22 10.20
C ARG A 19 -29.82 37.65 11.09
N VAL A 20 -29.98 38.66 11.93
CA VAL A 20 -28.95 39.12 12.87
C VAL A 20 -28.67 38.06 13.93
N GLU A 21 -29.72 37.46 14.52
CA GLU A 21 -29.57 36.40 15.52
C GLU A 21 -28.90 35.15 14.92
N ARG A 22 -29.34 34.72 13.73
CA ARG A 22 -28.68 33.63 12.98
C ARG A 22 -27.23 33.96 12.65
N SER A 23 -26.92 35.21 12.34
CA SER A 23 -25.54 35.66 12.08
C SER A 23 -24.70 35.56 13.35
N MET A 24 -25.20 36.02 14.51
CA MET A 24 -24.53 35.93 15.80
C MET A 24 -24.21 34.49 16.19
N GLU A 25 -25.15 33.58 15.99
CA GLU A 25 -24.92 32.15 16.22
C GLU A 25 -23.91 31.54 15.25
N GLY A 26 -23.92 31.96 13.98
CA GLY A 26 -22.90 31.54 13.03
C GLY A 26 -21.49 31.95 13.48
N TRP A 27 -21.34 33.13 14.09
CA TRP A 27 -20.05 33.63 14.55
C TRP A 27 -19.39 32.77 15.63
N SER A 28 -20.15 32.19 16.56
CA SER A 28 -19.57 31.31 17.59
C SER A 28 -19.00 30.02 16.99
N VAL A 29 -19.68 29.47 15.98
CA VAL A 29 -19.20 28.30 15.24
C VAL A 29 -17.99 28.64 14.40
N ILE A 30 -18.01 29.79 13.69
CA ILE A 30 -16.88 30.27 12.89
C ILE A 30 -15.62 30.33 13.75
N ALA A 31 -15.70 30.80 15.00
CA ALA A 31 -14.58 30.85 15.92
C ALA A 31 -13.93 29.47 16.18
N ASN A 32 -14.71 28.39 16.17
CA ASN A 32 -14.21 27.02 16.39
C ASN A 32 -13.59 26.40 15.13
N ILE A 33 -13.97 26.87 13.94
CA ILE A 33 -13.54 26.31 12.65
C ILE A 33 -12.64 27.25 11.84
N THR A 34 -12.21 28.38 12.41
CA THR A 34 -11.43 29.41 11.69
C THR A 34 -10.23 28.84 10.97
N ASP A 35 -9.56 27.86 11.59
CA ASP A 35 -8.38 27.17 11.09
C ASP A 35 -8.63 26.34 9.82
N PHE A 36 -9.88 26.17 9.40
CA PHE A 36 -10.26 25.33 8.26
C PHE A 36 -11.13 26.07 7.24
N THR A 37 -11.63 27.25 7.57
CA THR A 37 -12.48 28.05 6.67
C THR A 37 -11.79 28.41 5.35
N HIS A 38 -10.45 28.45 5.31
CA HIS A 38 -9.68 28.70 4.10
C HIS A 38 -9.54 27.46 3.19
N ALA A 39 -9.87 26.26 3.66
CA ALA A 39 -9.92 25.04 2.84
C ALA A 39 -11.04 25.06 1.81
N VAL A 40 -12.04 25.93 1.99
CA VAL A 40 -13.13 26.12 1.03
C VAL A 40 -12.63 26.99 -0.12
N CYS A 41 -12.84 26.56 -1.35
CA CYS A 41 -12.48 27.28 -2.56
C CYS A 41 -13.68 27.48 -3.49
N ARG A 42 -13.56 28.45 -4.38
CA ARG A 42 -14.54 28.76 -5.43
C ARG A 42 -14.11 28.10 -6.73
N VAL A 43 -15.05 27.48 -7.44
CA VAL A 43 -14.78 26.92 -8.77
C VAL A 43 -14.92 28.04 -9.82
N SER A 44 -13.96 28.14 -10.74
CA SER A 44 -13.77 29.30 -11.63
C SER A 44 -14.92 29.60 -12.59
N ASP A 45 -15.62 28.56 -13.05
CA ASP A 45 -16.81 28.66 -13.90
C ASP A 45 -18.07 29.11 -13.15
N GLY A 46 -17.96 29.30 -11.84
CA GLY A 46 -19.04 29.75 -11.00
C GLY A 46 -20.02 28.65 -10.59
N ARG A 47 -19.74 27.36 -10.80
CA ARG A 47 -20.67 26.27 -10.45
C ARG A 47 -20.85 26.01 -8.96
N GLY A 48 -19.99 26.60 -8.11
CA GLY A 48 -20.12 26.52 -6.67
C GLY A 48 -18.76 26.50 -5.96
N SER A 49 -18.68 25.65 -4.95
CA SER A 49 -17.52 25.52 -4.07
C SER A 49 -16.90 24.13 -4.15
N ALA A 50 -15.67 24.00 -3.68
CA ALA A 50 -15.06 22.73 -3.34
C ALA A 50 -14.27 22.85 -2.04
N ILE A 51 -13.93 21.73 -1.44
CA ILE A 51 -13.22 21.65 -0.15
C ILE A 51 -11.91 20.93 -0.36
N LEU A 52 -10.80 21.56 0.01
CA LEU A 52 -9.53 20.87 0.15
C LEU A 52 -9.56 20.00 1.41
N VAL A 53 -9.67 18.68 1.23
CA VAL A 53 -9.79 17.73 2.35
C VAL A 53 -8.48 17.06 2.74
N ALA A 54 -7.47 17.10 1.85
CA ALA A 54 -6.17 16.50 2.12
C ALA A 54 -5.04 17.08 1.26
N LEU A 55 -3.81 16.91 1.76
CA LEU A 55 -2.55 17.19 1.08
C LEU A 55 -1.61 15.96 1.22
N PRO A 56 -1.85 14.87 0.47
CA PRO A 56 -1.27 13.54 0.73
C PRO A 56 0.27 13.45 0.71
N PHE A 57 0.96 14.41 0.09
CA PHE A 57 2.42 14.39 -0.06
C PHE A 57 3.17 15.26 0.95
N LEU A 58 2.47 15.83 1.95
CA LEU A 58 3.15 16.62 2.96
C LEU A 58 3.86 15.81 4.03
N ASP A 59 3.66 14.48 4.12
CA ASP A 59 4.12 13.73 5.29
C ASP A 59 5.64 13.78 5.52
N SER A 60 5.99 14.25 6.72
CA SER A 60 7.34 14.65 7.19
C SER A 60 8.33 13.52 7.28
N THR A 61 7.84 12.29 7.35
CA THR A 61 8.61 11.14 7.86
C THR A 61 9.70 10.69 6.90
N ALA A 62 9.66 11.11 5.63
CA ALA A 62 10.73 10.89 4.67
C ALA A 62 12.04 11.67 4.97
N ARG A 63 12.07 12.52 6.01
CA ARG A 63 13.28 13.23 6.45
C ARG A 63 14.16 12.45 7.44
N CYS A 64 14.21 11.13 7.34
CA CYS A 64 15.41 10.40 7.76
C CYS A 64 16.54 10.70 6.77
N ASP A 65 17.02 11.95 6.77
CA ASP A 65 18.28 12.34 6.16
C ASP A 65 19.40 11.67 6.98
N VAL A 66 19.60 10.37 6.75
CA VAL A 66 20.90 9.75 7.00
C VAL A 66 21.87 10.56 6.15
N ILE A 67 22.77 11.26 6.83
CA ILE A 67 23.84 12.09 6.26
C ILE A 67 24.69 11.16 5.37
N GLN A 68 24.29 10.95 4.12
CA GLN A 68 25.11 10.32 3.11
C GLN A 68 25.84 11.42 2.35
N ASP A 69 27.16 11.30 2.37
CA ASP A 69 28.14 12.28 1.95
C ASP A 69 27.85 12.93 0.59
N GLY A 70 27.57 14.23 0.62
CA GLY A 70 27.96 15.21 -0.40
C GLY A 70 27.38 15.10 -1.82
N ARG A 71 26.62 14.04 -2.17
CA ARG A 71 25.95 13.96 -3.47
C ARG A 71 24.57 14.59 -3.35
N GLN A 72 24.42 15.75 -3.97
CA GLN A 72 23.14 16.41 -4.19
C GLN A 72 22.18 15.40 -4.84
N SER A 73 21.30 14.80 -4.04
CA SER A 73 20.22 13.98 -4.59
C SER A 73 19.38 14.86 -5.50
N PRO A 74 18.93 14.35 -6.67
CA PRO A 74 18.03 15.10 -7.54
C PRO A 74 16.87 15.58 -6.68
N GLN A 75 16.63 16.90 -6.69
CA GLN A 75 15.53 17.50 -5.94
C GLN A 75 14.24 16.85 -6.41
N VAL A 76 13.76 15.84 -5.65
CA VAL A 76 12.46 15.22 -5.88
C VAL A 76 11.46 16.34 -5.69
N ARG A 77 10.94 16.86 -6.81
CA ARG A 77 9.89 17.87 -6.80
C ARG A 77 8.76 17.29 -5.98
N ARG A 78 8.41 17.96 -4.88
CA ARG A 78 7.28 17.56 -4.05
C ARG A 78 6.03 17.73 -4.91
N ASP A 79 5.31 16.65 -5.15
CA ASP A 79 4.01 16.71 -5.79
C ASP A 79 3.08 17.50 -4.87
N GLY A 80 2.89 18.79 -5.15
CA GLY A 80 1.91 19.65 -4.50
C GLY A 80 0.46 19.25 -4.83
N THR A 81 0.12 17.97 -4.84
CA THR A 81 -1.24 17.52 -5.17
C THR A 81 -2.13 17.65 -3.94
N GLY A 82 -3.26 18.34 -4.09
CA GLY A 82 -4.34 18.41 -3.09
C GLY A 82 -5.55 17.56 -3.50
N VAL A 83 -6.37 17.19 -2.51
CA VAL A 83 -7.61 16.43 -2.74
C VAL A 83 -8.81 17.32 -2.51
N LEU A 84 -9.65 17.46 -3.53
CA LEU A 84 -10.88 18.23 -3.50
C LEU A 84 -12.09 17.31 -3.32
N LEU A 85 -12.99 17.72 -2.43
CA LEU A 85 -14.32 17.15 -2.26
C LEU A 85 -15.37 18.21 -2.60
N THR A 86 -16.36 17.85 -3.41
CA THR A 86 -17.51 18.69 -3.74
C THR A 86 -18.75 17.84 -4.06
N THR A 87 -19.83 18.43 -4.52
CA THR A 87 -21.03 17.73 -4.98
C THR A 87 -20.93 17.35 -6.47
N SER A 88 -21.68 16.35 -6.90
CA SER A 88 -21.82 16.01 -8.32
C SER A 88 -22.44 17.13 -9.15
N PHE A 89 -23.15 18.09 -8.52
CA PHE A 89 -23.63 19.27 -9.23
C PHE A 89 -22.49 20.19 -9.69
N VAL A 90 -21.45 20.35 -8.86
CA VAL A 90 -20.30 21.21 -9.17
C VAL A 90 -19.41 20.54 -10.22
N PHE A 91 -19.17 19.24 -10.08
CA PHE A 91 -18.39 18.44 -11.02
C PHE A 91 -19.17 17.17 -11.42
N PRO A 92 -20.10 17.26 -12.38
CA PRO A 92 -20.96 16.14 -12.77
C PRO A 92 -20.23 15.11 -13.62
N SER A 93 -19.25 15.54 -14.41
CA SER A 93 -18.43 14.67 -15.24
C SER A 93 -16.97 15.09 -15.25
N ARG A 94 -16.13 14.17 -15.72
CA ARG A 94 -14.69 14.39 -15.85
C ARG A 94 -14.39 15.51 -16.82
N GLU A 95 -15.09 15.55 -17.95
CA GLU A 95 -14.96 16.55 -19.01
C GLU A 95 -15.30 17.94 -18.50
N GLU A 96 -16.30 18.01 -17.63
CA GLU A 96 -16.75 19.23 -17.01
C GLU A 96 -15.79 19.74 -15.93
N ALA A 97 -15.12 18.85 -15.20
CA ALA A 97 -14.09 19.22 -14.23
C ALA A 97 -12.72 19.49 -14.89
N GLN A 98 -12.46 18.95 -16.08
CA GLN A 98 -11.24 19.19 -16.84
C GLN A 98 -11.10 20.67 -17.20
N GLY A 99 -9.96 21.27 -16.84
CA GLY A 99 -9.67 22.68 -17.12
C GLY A 99 -10.34 23.67 -16.16
N ALA A 100 -11.14 23.20 -15.21
CA ALA A 100 -11.59 24.03 -14.11
C ALA A 100 -10.40 24.45 -13.23
N THR A 101 -10.46 25.65 -12.68
CA THR A 101 -9.55 26.08 -11.61
C THR A 101 -10.35 26.33 -10.35
N VAL A 102 -9.71 26.14 -9.21
CA VAL A 102 -10.27 26.50 -7.91
C VAL A 102 -9.48 27.66 -7.31
N THR A 103 -10.17 28.59 -6.68
CA THR A 103 -9.54 29.76 -6.07
C THR A 103 -9.81 29.77 -4.56
N PHE A 104 -8.73 29.79 -3.80
CA PHE A 104 -8.71 29.90 -2.35
C PHE A 104 -8.42 31.35 -1.93
N LEU A 105 -8.74 31.69 -0.68
CA LEU A 105 -8.31 32.96 -0.04
C LEU A 105 -8.77 34.25 -0.78
N GLU A 106 -9.83 34.18 -1.59
CA GLU A 106 -10.35 35.34 -2.35
C GLU A 106 -10.88 36.47 -1.47
N GLN A 107 -11.36 36.12 -0.27
CA GLN A 107 -11.90 37.06 0.70
C GLN A 107 -11.10 36.96 2.00
N PRO A 108 -11.04 38.04 2.82
CA PRO A 108 -10.42 37.98 4.14
C PRO A 108 -11.09 36.89 4.97
N VAL A 109 -10.39 35.78 5.19
CA VAL A 109 -10.92 34.65 5.94
C VAL A 109 -10.57 34.81 7.41
N ALA A 110 -11.57 34.78 8.30
CA ALA A 110 -11.35 34.80 9.74
C ALA A 110 -10.40 33.65 10.18
N GLY A 111 -9.36 33.98 10.95
CA GLY A 111 -8.37 33.02 11.46
C GLY A 111 -7.03 32.95 10.72
N THR A 112 -6.96 33.45 9.49
CA THR A 112 -5.69 33.56 8.75
C THR A 112 -4.90 34.80 9.18
N ASN A 113 -3.75 35.07 8.53
CA ASN A 113 -2.96 36.31 8.65
C ASN A 113 -3.78 37.62 8.54
N ALA A 114 -5.08 37.54 8.19
CA ALA A 114 -6.04 38.60 8.44
C ALA A 114 -6.03 39.09 9.91
N ARG A 115 -5.81 38.23 10.91
CA ARG A 115 -5.57 38.63 12.31
C ARG A 115 -4.32 39.50 12.47
N GLU A 116 -3.33 39.29 11.62
CA GLU A 116 -2.10 40.10 11.56
C GLU A 116 -2.23 41.31 10.62
N GLY A 117 -3.41 41.55 10.03
CA GLY A 117 -3.65 42.64 9.09
C GLY A 117 -2.95 42.46 7.73
N ARG A 118 -2.41 41.28 7.42
CA ARG A 118 -1.79 41.03 6.12
C ARG A 118 -2.86 40.70 5.09
N ARG A 119 -2.82 41.37 3.95
CA ARG A 119 -3.62 41.00 2.78
C ARG A 119 -3.10 39.65 2.29
N VAL A 120 -3.95 38.64 2.35
CA VAL A 120 -3.66 37.32 1.79
C VAL A 120 -4.06 37.37 0.33
N GLU A 121 -3.12 37.05 -0.57
CA GLU A 121 -3.42 37.01 -2.00
C GLU A 121 -4.23 35.75 -2.32
N PRO A 122 -5.23 35.85 -3.24
CA PRO A 122 -5.96 34.68 -3.69
C PRO A 122 -5.00 33.66 -4.29
N PHE A 123 -5.23 32.38 -3.99
CA PHE A 123 -4.42 31.28 -4.48
C PHE A 123 -5.23 30.44 -5.46
N GLN A 124 -4.79 30.37 -6.72
CA GLN A 124 -5.45 29.58 -7.76
C GLN A 124 -4.73 28.25 -7.98
N ALA A 125 -5.50 27.17 -8.03
CA ALA A 125 -5.03 25.81 -8.26
C ALA A 125 -5.84 25.17 -9.40
N PRO A 126 -5.22 24.65 -10.47
CA PRO A 126 -5.94 23.92 -11.49
C PRO A 126 -6.41 22.56 -10.96
N VAL A 127 -7.60 22.12 -11.39
CA VAL A 127 -8.12 20.78 -11.10
C VAL A 127 -7.41 19.77 -12.01
N ASN A 128 -6.97 18.65 -11.44
CA ASN A 128 -6.27 17.57 -12.13
C ASN A 128 -7.11 16.28 -12.12
N VAL A 129 -7.98 16.15 -13.13
CA VAL A 129 -8.86 14.99 -13.28
C VAL A 129 -8.18 13.78 -13.95
N GLU A 130 -6.98 13.95 -14.50
CA GLU A 130 -6.23 12.88 -15.18
C GLU A 130 -5.80 11.82 -14.17
N LYS A 131 -5.32 12.26 -13.00
CA LYS A 131 -4.88 11.40 -11.90
C LYS A 131 -6.06 10.76 -11.14
N LEU A 132 -7.10 11.53 -10.81
CA LEU A 132 -8.27 11.02 -10.09
C LEU A 132 -9.52 11.84 -10.43
N PHE A 133 -10.59 11.15 -10.79
CA PHE A 133 -11.94 11.71 -10.81
C PHE A 133 -12.91 10.61 -10.39
N PHE A 134 -13.63 10.84 -9.30
CA PHE A 134 -14.64 9.92 -8.79
C PHE A 134 -15.93 10.67 -8.53
N CYS A 135 -17.04 10.20 -9.07
CA CYS A 135 -18.38 10.70 -8.78
C CYS A 135 -19.19 9.57 -8.15
N SER A 136 -19.87 9.84 -7.04
CA SER A 136 -20.64 8.83 -6.32
C SER A 136 -21.92 8.44 -7.04
N THR A 137 -22.43 9.29 -7.93
CA THR A 137 -23.61 8.99 -8.75
C THR A 137 -23.16 8.52 -10.13
N PRO A 138 -23.78 7.46 -10.67
CA PRO A 138 -23.51 7.03 -12.04
C PRO A 138 -23.84 8.21 -12.94
N SER A 139 -22.86 8.66 -13.73
CA SER A 139 -23.00 9.83 -14.60
C SER A 139 -24.34 9.75 -15.32
N ALA A 140 -25.29 10.62 -14.95
CA ALA A 140 -26.52 10.77 -15.69
C ALA A 140 -26.08 11.01 -17.13
N SER A 141 -26.43 10.10 -18.04
CA SER A 141 -26.08 10.17 -19.45
C SER A 141 -26.28 11.61 -19.87
N VAL A 142 -25.19 12.29 -20.28
CA VAL A 142 -25.12 13.74 -20.54
C VAL A 142 -26.33 14.14 -21.37
N LEU A 143 -27.42 14.54 -20.70
CA LEU A 143 -28.48 15.24 -21.36
C LEU A 143 -27.82 16.57 -21.69
N PRO A 144 -27.77 16.96 -22.97
CA PRO A 144 -27.19 18.24 -23.34
C PRO A 144 -27.96 19.30 -22.55
N ARG A 145 -27.35 19.79 -21.46
CA ARG A 145 -27.93 20.85 -20.64
C ARG A 145 -28.13 21.99 -21.61
N SER A 146 -29.39 22.23 -21.96
CA SER A 146 -29.79 23.31 -22.84
C SER A 146 -29.20 24.55 -22.20
N ARG A 147 -28.14 25.06 -22.83
CA ARG A 147 -27.30 26.18 -22.40
C ARG A 147 -28.18 27.13 -21.59
N TRP A 148 -28.09 27.07 -20.26
CA TRP A 148 -28.82 27.97 -19.38
C TRP A 148 -28.22 29.33 -19.67
N GLY A 149 -28.85 30.00 -20.64
CA GLY A 149 -28.40 31.27 -21.14
C GLY A 149 -28.50 32.22 -19.99
N VAL A 150 -27.35 32.61 -19.44
CA VAL A 150 -27.20 33.88 -18.76
C VAL A 150 -27.84 34.91 -19.70
N GLY A 151 -29.01 35.40 -19.30
CA GLY A 151 -29.97 36.06 -20.19
C GLY A 151 -29.33 37.19 -20.99
N GLY A 152 -29.03 36.89 -22.25
CA GLY A 152 -28.86 37.83 -23.34
C GLY A 152 -29.81 37.37 -24.45
N ALA A 153 -31.01 37.95 -24.47
CA ALA A 153 -32.11 37.56 -25.32
C ALA A 153 -31.75 37.60 -26.81
N PHE A 154 -31.55 36.44 -27.45
CA PHE A 154 -31.73 36.29 -28.89
C PHE A 154 -32.35 34.92 -29.20
N MET A 155 -33.57 34.98 -29.73
CA MET A 155 -34.43 33.86 -30.07
C MET A 155 -33.82 32.99 -31.20
N PRO A 156 -33.91 31.65 -31.11
CA PRO A 156 -33.26 30.72 -32.03
C PRO A 156 -34.14 30.40 -33.25
N VAL A 157 -33.48 30.07 -34.37
CA VAL A 157 -34.08 29.49 -35.58
C VAL A 157 -33.70 28.00 -35.66
N PRO A 158 -34.67 27.08 -35.83
CA PRO A 158 -34.44 25.64 -35.72
C PRO A 158 -34.03 25.03 -37.07
N ASN A 159 -33.04 24.12 -37.05
CA ASN A 159 -32.80 23.20 -38.17
C ASN A 159 -32.81 21.76 -37.66
N ASN A 160 -33.83 21.05 -38.13
CA ASN A 160 -34.06 19.63 -37.95
C ASN A 160 -33.03 18.81 -38.72
N THR A 161 -32.41 17.82 -38.07
CA THR A 161 -31.93 16.61 -38.75
C THR A 161 -32.02 15.42 -37.80
N PRO A 162 -32.69 14.32 -38.20
CA PRO A 162 -32.89 13.14 -37.36
C PRO A 162 -31.73 12.16 -37.53
N PHE A 163 -31.17 11.66 -36.45
CA PHE A 163 -30.31 10.47 -36.47
C PHE A 163 -30.82 9.45 -35.45
N SER A 164 -31.32 8.35 -36.00
CA SER A 164 -31.71 7.12 -35.33
C SER A 164 -30.51 6.18 -35.34
N GLY A 165 -30.19 5.58 -34.20
CA GLY A 165 -29.10 4.61 -34.07
C GLY A 165 -29.22 3.81 -32.78
N ASN A 166 -29.88 2.66 -32.86
CA ASN A 166 -30.05 1.69 -31.78
C ASN A 166 -28.69 1.06 -31.40
N CYS A 167 -28.34 1.10 -30.12
CA CYS A 167 -27.34 0.20 -29.53
C CYS A 167 -27.90 -0.41 -28.24
N THR A 168 -28.34 -1.67 -28.36
CA THR A 168 -28.64 -2.56 -27.25
C THR A 168 -27.34 -3.08 -26.65
N ALA A 169 -27.02 -2.70 -25.42
CA ALA A 169 -25.96 -3.34 -24.64
C ALA A 169 -26.50 -3.73 -23.27
N THR A 170 -26.69 -5.03 -23.14
CA THR A 170 -27.21 -5.78 -21.99
C THR A 170 -26.09 -6.01 -20.99
N GLY A 171 -26.37 -5.84 -19.69
CA GLY A 171 -25.76 -6.66 -18.64
C GLY A 171 -25.01 -5.92 -17.53
N GLY A 172 -25.37 -6.25 -16.29
CA GLY A 172 -24.56 -5.98 -15.10
C GLY A 172 -25.24 -5.17 -14.00
N SER A 173 -26.43 -5.57 -13.56
CA SER A 173 -27.14 -4.94 -12.44
C SER A 173 -26.45 -5.21 -11.10
N LEU A 174 -25.62 -4.26 -10.64
CA LEU A 174 -25.27 -4.13 -9.23
C LEU A 174 -26.37 -3.33 -8.53
N HIS A 175 -26.93 -3.89 -7.46
CA HIS A 175 -28.00 -3.31 -6.65
C HIS A 175 -27.58 -1.95 -6.06
N ALA A 176 -27.83 -0.86 -6.79
CA ALA A 176 -27.92 0.46 -6.21
C ALA A 176 -29.21 0.53 -5.38
N SER A 177 -29.10 0.93 -4.11
CA SER A 177 -30.22 1.04 -3.20
C SER A 177 -31.19 2.12 -3.70
N LYS A 178 -32.30 1.68 -4.30
CA LYS A 178 -33.36 2.55 -4.79
C LYS A 178 -34.01 3.27 -3.61
N PHE A 179 -33.93 4.60 -3.61
CA PHE A 179 -34.68 5.47 -2.71
C PHE A 179 -36.17 5.35 -3.06
N SER A 180 -36.99 4.78 -2.18
CA SER A 180 -38.45 4.77 -2.35
C SER A 180 -39.09 5.53 -1.20
N PHE A 181 -39.46 6.78 -1.47
CA PHE A 181 -40.48 7.48 -0.69
C PHE A 181 -41.85 6.99 -1.20
N ILE A 182 -42.67 6.44 -0.30
CA ILE A 182 -44.02 5.96 -0.62
C ILE A 182 -44.95 7.18 -0.68
N GLY A 183 -45.52 7.49 -1.85
CA GLY A 183 -46.66 8.41 -1.96
C GLY A 183 -46.88 9.01 -3.34
N GLU A 184 -47.85 8.44 -4.06
CA GLU A 184 -48.65 8.97 -5.20
C GLU A 184 -47.92 9.27 -6.53
N GLU A 185 -48.44 8.65 -7.59
CA GLU A 185 -47.91 8.53 -8.97
C GLU A 185 -48.02 9.83 -9.77
N GLU A 186 -47.37 10.91 -9.33
CA GLU A 186 -47.10 12.06 -10.21
C GLU A 186 -45.85 11.77 -11.05
N GLU A 187 -45.87 12.20 -12.32
CA GLU A 187 -44.78 12.04 -13.28
C GLU A 187 -43.46 12.43 -12.59
N GLU A 188 -42.67 11.43 -12.17
CA GLU A 188 -41.33 11.63 -11.59
C GLU A 188 -40.48 12.31 -12.67
N GLU A 189 -40.53 13.64 -12.71
CA GLU A 189 -39.46 14.44 -13.26
C GLU A 189 -38.18 13.84 -12.68
N ASN A 190 -37.32 13.29 -13.54
CA ASN A 190 -36.10 12.59 -13.13
C ASN A 190 -35.28 13.53 -12.24
N GLU A 191 -35.51 13.50 -10.93
CA GLU A 191 -34.76 14.30 -9.97
C GLU A 191 -33.30 13.88 -10.13
N GLU A 192 -32.45 14.81 -10.58
CA GLU A 192 -31.04 14.55 -10.79
C GLU A 192 -30.46 13.99 -9.47
N GLU A 193 -30.01 12.73 -9.49
CA GLU A 193 -29.46 12.10 -8.29
C GLU A 193 -28.22 12.89 -7.83
N LEU A 194 -28.36 13.57 -6.69
CA LEU A 194 -27.29 14.38 -6.12
C LEU A 194 -26.29 13.49 -5.38
N GLY A 195 -25.05 13.53 -5.83
CA GLY A 195 -23.91 12.82 -5.25
C GLY A 195 -22.80 13.76 -4.81
N TYR A 196 -21.63 13.16 -4.57
CA TYR A 196 -20.39 13.88 -4.32
C TYR A 196 -19.32 13.50 -5.35
N THR A 197 -18.37 14.41 -5.53
CA THR A 197 -17.23 14.23 -6.43
C THR A 197 -15.92 14.41 -5.66
N LEU A 198 -14.98 13.50 -5.87
CA LEU A 198 -13.61 13.53 -5.35
C LEU A 198 -12.64 13.65 -6.54
N THR A 199 -11.75 14.64 -6.49
CA THR A 199 -10.76 14.90 -7.57
C THR A 199 -9.48 15.48 -6.98
N PHE A 200 -8.41 15.57 -7.78
CA PHE A 200 -7.20 16.26 -7.37
C PHE A 200 -7.13 17.70 -7.86
N CYS A 201 -6.29 18.51 -7.22
CA CYS A 201 -5.84 19.82 -7.70
C CYS A 201 -4.32 19.98 -7.55
N ASP A 202 -3.72 20.86 -8.35
CA ASP A 202 -2.31 21.22 -8.23
C ASP A 202 -2.15 22.45 -7.32
N MET A 203 -1.63 22.22 -6.13
CA MET A 203 -1.32 23.21 -5.11
C MET A 203 0.12 23.75 -5.23
N ASN A 204 0.87 23.36 -6.25
CA ASN A 204 2.10 24.09 -6.55
C ASN A 204 1.72 25.50 -7.00
N PRO A 205 2.39 26.55 -6.50
CA PRO A 205 2.17 27.89 -7.03
C PRO A 205 2.47 27.83 -8.52
N THR A 206 1.46 28.13 -9.33
CA THR A 206 1.65 28.32 -10.76
C THR A 206 2.76 29.36 -10.86
N GLU A 207 3.94 28.96 -11.36
CA GLU A 207 4.99 29.92 -11.65
C GLU A 207 4.38 30.85 -12.68
N GLU A 208 3.77 31.96 -12.23
CA GLU A 208 3.31 33.01 -13.09
C GLU A 208 4.51 33.33 -13.95
N CYS A 209 4.39 32.97 -15.23
CA CYS A 209 5.41 33.15 -16.23
C CYS A 209 5.65 34.64 -16.25
N SER A 210 6.59 35.08 -15.41
CA SER A 210 6.89 36.46 -15.18
C SER A 210 7.65 36.80 -16.44
N ALA A 211 6.89 37.16 -17.47
CA ALA A 211 7.41 37.64 -18.72
C ALA A 211 8.45 38.68 -18.31
N PRO A 212 9.72 38.51 -18.71
CA PRO A 212 10.79 39.36 -18.22
C PRO A 212 10.35 40.80 -18.44
N ILE A 213 10.12 41.50 -17.32
CA ILE A 213 9.67 42.89 -17.34
C ILE A 213 10.82 43.64 -17.99
N GLY A 214 10.74 43.80 -19.30
CA GLY A 214 11.55 44.71 -20.06
C GLY A 214 11.27 46.08 -19.46
N ILE A 215 12.25 46.60 -18.74
CA ILE A 215 12.25 47.94 -18.17
C ILE A 215 12.13 48.91 -19.34
N VAL A 216 10.90 49.21 -19.75
CA VAL A 216 10.60 50.33 -20.63
C VAL A 216 10.02 51.41 -19.74
N VAL A 217 10.87 52.39 -19.46
CA VAL A 217 10.56 53.61 -18.71
C VAL A 217 9.30 54.25 -19.32
N PRO A 218 8.25 54.55 -18.52
CA PRO A 218 6.96 54.96 -19.04
C PRO A 218 7.00 56.42 -19.51
N PRO A 219 6.59 56.73 -20.76
CA PRO A 219 6.33 58.10 -21.16
C PRO A 219 4.98 58.55 -20.59
N LEU A 220 4.99 59.69 -19.90
CA LEU A 220 3.79 60.40 -19.44
C LEU A 220 2.84 60.68 -20.62
N VAL A 221 1.62 60.13 -20.59
CA VAL A 221 0.49 60.57 -21.42
C VAL A 221 -0.82 60.48 -20.62
N PRO A 222 -1.78 61.43 -20.77
CA PRO A 222 -2.85 61.72 -19.81
C PRO A 222 -4.11 60.83 -19.96
N PRO A 223 -5.06 60.90 -19.00
CA PRO A 223 -6.16 59.96 -18.86
C PRO A 223 -7.31 60.28 -19.82
N GLY A 224 -7.80 59.25 -20.52
CA GLY A 224 -8.97 59.39 -21.36
C GLY A 224 -9.41 58.09 -22.02
N HIS A 225 -10.48 57.52 -21.47
CA HIS A 225 -11.45 56.62 -22.11
C HIS A 225 -10.97 55.25 -22.61
N SER A 226 -11.07 54.29 -21.69
CA SER A 226 -11.10 52.84 -21.92
C SER A 226 -12.36 52.42 -22.68
N PHE A 227 -12.22 52.14 -23.98
CA PHE A 227 -13.10 51.24 -24.71
C PHE A 227 -12.46 49.86 -24.74
N ILE A 228 -13.12 48.90 -24.10
CA ILE A 228 -12.76 47.49 -24.08
C ILE A 228 -13.17 46.91 -25.44
N SER A 229 -12.18 46.66 -26.30
CA SER A 229 -12.34 45.84 -27.50
C SER A 229 -11.62 44.53 -27.26
N SER A 230 -12.42 43.50 -27.03
CA SER A 230 -12.03 42.09 -27.05
C SER A 230 -11.48 41.72 -28.43
N SER A 231 -10.22 41.29 -28.49
CA SER A 231 -9.70 40.58 -29.67
C SER A 231 -9.46 39.13 -29.29
N GLU A 232 -10.36 38.30 -29.82
CA GLU A 232 -10.24 36.85 -29.92
C GLU A 232 -8.90 36.49 -30.57
N VAL A 233 -8.12 35.64 -29.91
CA VAL A 233 -7.06 34.87 -30.57
C VAL A 233 -7.37 33.41 -30.31
N SER A 234 -8.13 32.85 -31.25
CA SER A 234 -8.20 31.42 -31.48
C SER A 234 -6.87 30.97 -32.07
N ALA A 235 -6.17 30.07 -31.38
CA ALA A 235 -5.11 29.27 -31.98
C ALA A 235 -5.31 27.82 -31.57
N SER A 236 -5.67 27.05 -32.58
CA SER A 236 -6.09 25.67 -32.63
C SER A 236 -4.93 24.67 -32.53
N VAL A 237 -5.21 23.55 -31.85
CA VAL A 237 -4.90 22.16 -32.24
C VAL A 237 -3.43 21.77 -32.43
N SER A 238 -2.97 20.80 -31.64
CA SER A 238 -2.47 19.52 -32.16
C SER A 238 -2.31 18.49 -31.05
N CYS A 239 -3.22 17.52 -31.03
CA CYS A 239 -3.11 16.27 -30.31
C CYS A 239 -1.98 15.45 -30.94
N VAL A 240 -0.93 15.14 -30.18
CA VAL A 240 -0.01 14.05 -30.52
C VAL A 240 -0.19 12.99 -29.45
N SER A 241 -0.94 11.97 -29.82
CA SER A 241 -1.05 10.70 -29.11
C SER A 241 0.35 10.10 -28.96
N LEU A 242 0.79 9.89 -27.72
CA LEU A 242 2.03 9.17 -27.43
C LEU A 242 1.72 7.66 -27.50
N PRO A 243 2.31 6.90 -28.45
CA PRO A 243 2.12 5.46 -28.54
C PRO A 243 2.96 4.75 -27.48
N GLN A 244 2.34 3.75 -26.85
CA GLN A 244 2.96 2.75 -26.00
C GLN A 244 4.18 2.13 -26.72
N GLN A 245 5.38 2.58 -26.41
CA GLN A 245 6.60 1.86 -26.77
C GLN A 245 7.07 1.06 -25.57
N LEU A 246 6.84 -0.26 -25.68
CA LEU A 246 7.54 -1.32 -24.97
C LEU A 246 9.05 -1.05 -24.99
N LEU A 247 9.58 -0.52 -23.90
CA LEU A 247 11.02 -0.42 -23.68
C LEU A 247 11.53 -1.74 -23.10
N GLN A 248 11.82 -2.68 -24.00
CA GLN A 248 12.75 -3.78 -23.76
C GLN A 248 14.15 -3.20 -23.55
N HIS A 249 14.48 -2.82 -22.31
CA HIS A 249 15.88 -2.54 -21.95
C HIS A 249 16.57 -3.82 -21.51
N ARG A 250 17.21 -4.48 -22.48
CA ARG A 250 18.25 -5.50 -22.25
C ARG A 250 19.50 -4.78 -21.71
N PRO A 251 19.94 -5.01 -20.46
CA PRO A 251 21.13 -4.36 -19.94
C PRO A 251 22.36 -5.06 -20.53
N ALA A 252 23.03 -4.41 -21.48
CA ALA A 252 24.38 -4.78 -21.87
C ALA A 252 25.34 -4.32 -20.77
N ALA A 253 25.71 -5.24 -19.88
CA ALA A 253 26.72 -5.03 -18.86
C ALA A 253 28.11 -4.90 -19.53
N SER A 254 28.53 -3.67 -19.82
CA SER A 254 29.93 -3.37 -20.13
C SER A 254 30.72 -3.32 -18.83
N TYR A 255 31.46 -4.40 -18.58
CA TYR A 255 32.59 -4.44 -17.66
C TYR A 255 33.52 -3.24 -17.94
N LEU A 256 33.73 -2.38 -16.95
CA LEU A 256 34.85 -1.44 -16.97
C LEU A 256 35.61 -1.58 -15.67
N GLU A 257 36.83 -2.10 -15.81
CA GLU A 257 37.81 -2.36 -14.78
C GLU A 257 38.01 -1.15 -13.86
N ARG A 258 37.83 -1.43 -12.58
CA ARG A 258 38.15 -0.57 -11.44
C ARG A 258 39.67 -0.49 -11.31
N GLN A 259 40.30 0.52 -11.92
CA GLN A 259 41.67 0.89 -11.57
C GLN A 259 41.67 1.69 -10.25
N GLU A 260 42.25 1.09 -9.22
CA GLU A 260 42.69 1.75 -8.00
C GLU A 260 43.73 2.85 -8.31
N PRO A 261 43.52 4.11 -7.90
CA PRO A 261 44.62 5.03 -7.71
C PRO A 261 45.02 5.03 -6.24
N GLN A 262 46.14 4.35 -5.98
CA GLN A 262 46.91 4.54 -4.75
C GLN A 262 47.65 5.89 -4.78
N ASN A 263 47.85 6.41 -3.57
CA ASN A 263 48.88 7.38 -3.17
C ASN A 263 48.56 8.89 -3.25
N ALA A 264 48.17 9.38 -2.07
CA ALA A 264 48.91 10.37 -1.27
C ALA A 264 49.47 11.60 -1.99
N THR A 265 49.00 12.80 -1.60
CA THR A 265 49.71 13.68 -0.64
C THR A 265 49.04 15.07 -0.55
N PHE A 266 48.90 15.53 0.70
CA PHE A 266 48.94 16.92 1.18
C PHE A 266 48.52 18.06 0.25
N PHE A 267 47.36 18.66 0.50
CA PHE A 267 47.26 20.12 0.54
C PHE A 267 46.49 20.58 1.78
N SER A 268 47.21 21.38 2.56
CA SER A 268 46.80 22.02 3.80
C SER A 268 46.10 23.35 3.50
N SER A 269 45.18 23.68 4.41
CA SER A 269 44.76 25.02 4.82
C SER A 269 43.94 25.87 3.85
N SER A 270 42.70 26.10 4.26
CA SER A 270 42.02 27.40 4.14
C SER A 270 40.87 27.42 5.14
N CYS A 271 41.18 27.89 6.35
CA CYS A 271 40.20 28.20 7.40
C CYS A 271 39.23 29.28 6.92
N GLY A 272 38.05 28.88 6.46
CA GLY A 272 36.92 29.78 6.27
C GLY A 272 36.06 29.78 7.54
N THR A 273 36.29 30.73 8.43
CA THR A 273 35.39 31.06 9.54
C THR A 273 34.08 31.63 8.99
N GLY A 274 33.16 30.75 8.60
CA GLY A 274 31.81 31.08 8.16
C GLY A 274 30.81 30.86 9.30
N SER A 275 30.31 31.97 9.83
CA SER A 275 29.28 32.11 10.87
C SER A 275 28.23 30.99 10.89
N LEU A 276 28.19 30.24 12.01
CA LEU A 276 27.16 29.27 12.36
C LEU A 276 25.87 29.99 12.77
N THR A 277 25.09 30.50 11.81
CA THR A 277 23.66 30.78 12.04
C THR A 277 22.85 29.54 11.68
N GLY A 278 23.06 28.48 12.47
CA GLY A 278 22.32 27.22 12.38
C GLY A 278 21.01 27.29 13.17
N ARG A 279 19.99 27.97 12.64
CA ARG A 279 18.58 27.84 13.03
C ARG A 279 17.74 28.07 11.77
N HIS A 280 16.53 27.50 11.68
CA HIS A 280 15.50 27.65 10.63
C HIS A 280 15.17 26.43 9.74
N ALA A 281 15.66 25.22 10.01
CA ALA A 281 15.24 24.04 9.23
C ALA A 281 13.80 23.55 9.50
N THR A 282 13.17 23.94 10.62
CA THR A 282 11.82 23.50 11.03
C THR A 282 10.68 24.43 10.61
N GLN A 283 10.95 25.65 10.12
CA GLN A 283 9.90 26.64 9.78
C GLN A 283 9.32 26.52 8.37
N ARG A 284 9.79 25.59 7.54
CA ARG A 284 9.33 25.52 6.14
C ARG A 284 7.95 24.88 5.94
N TRP A 285 7.29 24.43 7.01
CA TRP A 285 5.91 23.93 6.97
C TRP A 285 4.89 25.07 6.94
N ASP A 286 5.26 26.22 7.49
CA ASP A 286 4.42 27.42 7.52
C ASP A 286 4.21 28.04 6.12
N SER A 287 4.76 27.45 5.06
CA SER A 287 4.69 28.04 3.72
C SER A 287 3.38 27.78 2.97
N TYR A 288 2.57 26.79 3.35
CA TYR A 288 1.25 26.62 2.75
C TYR A 288 0.20 27.40 3.55
N PRO A 289 -0.40 28.46 2.98
CA PRO A 289 -1.37 29.27 3.70
C PRO A 289 -2.72 28.56 3.92
N ILE A 290 -2.88 27.35 3.36
CA ILE A 290 -4.14 26.60 3.33
C ILE A 290 -3.94 25.26 4.03
N LYS A 291 -4.50 25.13 5.22
CA LYS A 291 -4.70 23.88 5.94
C LYS A 291 -5.93 23.16 5.38
N PRO A 292 -5.84 21.87 5.03
CA PRO A 292 -6.99 21.10 4.59
C PRO A 292 -8.00 20.89 5.73
N LEU A 293 -9.28 20.73 5.39
CA LEU A 293 -10.34 20.30 6.31
C LEU A 293 -10.41 18.76 6.31
N PRO A 294 -9.82 18.07 7.29
CA PRO A 294 -9.74 16.61 7.25
C PRO A 294 -11.14 15.97 7.34
N LEU A 295 -11.32 14.85 6.66
CA LEU A 295 -12.52 14.04 6.83
C LEU A 295 -12.51 13.38 8.21
N PRO A 296 -13.63 13.42 8.96
CA PRO A 296 -13.70 12.77 10.26
C PRO A 296 -13.66 11.25 10.11
N LEU A 297 -12.69 10.61 10.77
CA LEU A 297 -12.54 9.16 10.73
C LEU A 297 -13.37 8.42 11.79
N LEU A 298 -13.63 9.04 12.94
CA LEU A 298 -14.44 8.45 14.01
C LEU A 298 -15.91 8.82 13.82
N LEU A 299 -16.58 8.10 12.92
CA LEU A 299 -17.97 8.39 12.56
C LEU A 299 -18.93 8.27 13.75
N SER A 300 -18.61 7.42 14.72
CA SER A 300 -19.30 7.30 16.00
C SER A 300 -19.23 8.56 16.88
N ARG A 301 -18.25 9.45 16.68
CA ARG A 301 -18.13 10.73 17.40
C ARG A 301 -18.93 11.87 16.78
N ILE A 302 -19.29 11.75 15.50
CA ILE A 302 -20.12 12.76 14.83
C ILE A 302 -21.53 12.66 15.40
N ALA A 303 -22.03 13.77 15.95
CA ALA A 303 -23.39 13.81 16.48
C ALA A 303 -24.38 13.43 15.37
N LYS A 304 -25.33 12.55 15.68
CA LYS A 304 -26.40 12.22 14.75
C LYS A 304 -27.24 13.46 14.50
N VAL A 305 -27.33 13.86 13.23
CA VAL A 305 -28.19 14.97 12.78
C VAL A 305 -29.66 14.64 13.07
N ARG A 306 -30.39 15.61 13.60
CA ARG A 306 -31.81 15.53 13.94
C ARG A 306 -32.56 16.69 13.30
N ALA A 307 -33.84 16.50 13.03
CA ALA A 307 -34.72 17.61 12.68
C ALA A 307 -34.73 18.66 13.81
N GLY A 308 -34.62 19.93 13.45
CA GLY A 308 -34.48 21.06 14.36
C GLY A 308 -33.02 21.41 14.71
N ASP A 309 -32.04 20.57 14.38
CA ASP A 309 -30.63 20.93 14.53
C ASP A 309 -30.29 22.13 13.63
N ARG A 310 -29.35 22.96 14.08
CA ARG A 310 -28.90 24.14 13.34
C ARG A 310 -27.49 23.92 12.87
N HIS A 311 -27.24 24.20 11.60
CA HIS A 311 -25.93 24.00 10.98
C HIS A 311 -25.45 25.28 10.31
N LEU A 312 -24.15 25.52 10.38
CA LEU A 312 -23.45 26.55 9.62
C LEU A 312 -22.97 25.98 8.29
N MET A 313 -23.31 26.65 7.20
CA MET A 313 -22.86 26.34 5.85
C MET A 313 -21.90 27.42 5.36
N ILE A 314 -20.78 27.01 4.75
CA ILE A 314 -19.82 27.92 4.12
C ILE A 314 -19.77 27.61 2.64
N THR A 315 -20.13 28.55 1.77
CA THR A 315 -20.30 28.26 0.34
C THR A 315 -20.23 29.53 -0.49
N HIS A 316 -20.01 29.42 -1.79
CA HIS A 316 -20.05 30.54 -2.73
C HIS A 316 -21.40 30.57 -3.44
N ILE A 317 -22.14 31.66 -3.26
CA ILE A 317 -23.44 31.85 -3.92
C ILE A 317 -23.21 32.30 -5.36
N ASN A 318 -23.88 31.64 -6.30
CA ASN A 318 -23.74 31.87 -7.73
C ASN A 318 -22.29 31.84 -8.21
N GLY A 319 -21.44 31.09 -7.47
CA GLY A 319 -20.00 31.00 -7.68
C GLY A 319 -19.26 32.33 -7.66
N ARG A 320 -19.72 33.29 -6.85
CA ARG A 320 -19.11 34.62 -6.69
C ARG A 320 -18.66 34.88 -5.26
N GLU A 321 -19.60 35.15 -4.36
CA GLU A 321 -19.30 35.61 -3.01
C GLU A 321 -19.42 34.45 -2.01
N ARG A 322 -18.46 34.36 -1.08
CA ARG A 322 -18.54 33.42 0.03
C ARG A 322 -19.57 33.89 1.05
N HIS A 323 -20.49 33.02 1.40
CA HIS A 323 -21.55 33.25 2.37
C HIS A 323 -21.43 32.26 3.53
N TYR A 324 -21.81 32.76 4.70
CA TYR A 324 -21.98 32.00 5.93
C TYR A 324 -23.47 32.00 6.25
N VAL A 325 -24.09 30.83 6.16
CA VAL A 325 -25.54 30.71 6.33
C VAL A 325 -25.82 29.70 7.42
N VAL A 326 -26.62 30.08 8.42
CA VAL A 326 -27.13 29.15 9.43
C VAL A 326 -28.52 28.70 9.01
N GLN A 327 -28.69 27.39 8.80
CA GLN A 327 -29.96 26.79 8.44
C GLN A 327 -30.40 25.75 9.48
N THR A 328 -31.71 25.55 9.59
CA THR A 328 -32.31 24.54 10.47
C THR A 328 -32.62 23.30 9.66
N VAL A 329 -32.29 22.12 10.18
CA VAL A 329 -32.59 20.84 9.54
C VAL A 329 -34.10 20.60 9.61
N LYS A 330 -34.76 20.52 8.46
CA LYS A 330 -36.20 20.23 8.31
C LYS A 330 -36.47 18.74 8.46
N ARG A 331 -35.69 17.91 7.74
CA ARG A 331 -35.86 16.46 7.68
C ARG A 331 -34.51 15.78 7.58
N VAL A 332 -34.40 14.57 8.12
CA VAL A 332 -33.18 13.75 8.05
C VAL A 332 -33.53 12.45 7.36
N GLY A 333 -32.80 12.14 6.29
CA GLY A 333 -32.79 10.85 5.60
C GLY A 333 -31.67 9.95 6.12
N ASN A 334 -31.39 8.86 5.41
CA ASN A 334 -30.33 7.92 5.80
C ASN A 334 -28.94 8.51 5.57
N ASP A 335 -28.72 9.11 4.39
CA ASP A 335 -27.42 9.61 3.94
C ASP A 335 -27.43 11.11 3.62
N SER A 336 -28.58 11.75 3.82
CA SER A 336 -28.80 13.16 3.56
C SER A 336 -29.73 13.80 4.57
N CYS A 337 -29.79 15.13 4.56
CA CYS A 337 -30.76 15.92 5.30
C CYS A 337 -31.26 17.06 4.42
N GLU A 338 -32.45 17.54 4.72
CA GLU A 338 -33.11 18.67 4.06
C GLU A 338 -33.19 19.82 5.06
N TYR A 339 -33.01 21.06 4.59
CA TYR A 339 -33.02 22.25 5.42
C TYR A 339 -34.25 23.12 5.18
N GLU A 340 -34.67 23.83 6.22
CA GLU A 340 -35.65 24.91 6.11
C GLU A 340 -35.00 26.09 5.39
N PHE A 341 -35.27 26.19 4.09
CA PHE A 341 -34.74 27.25 3.24
C PHE A 341 -35.76 28.36 3.00
N PHE A 342 -35.30 29.61 3.09
CA PHE A 342 -36.13 30.79 2.83
C PHE A 342 -35.25 31.96 2.36
N ASP A 343 -34.52 31.78 1.26
CA ASP A 343 -33.87 32.91 0.58
C ASP A 343 -34.03 32.83 -0.95
N PRO A 344 -35.12 33.40 -1.51
CA PRO A 344 -35.36 33.37 -2.95
C PRO A 344 -34.30 34.12 -3.78
N ALA A 345 -33.38 34.88 -3.15
CA ALA A 345 -32.31 35.57 -3.88
C ALA A 345 -31.12 34.67 -4.22
N SER A 346 -31.00 33.50 -3.59
CA SER A 346 -29.89 32.57 -3.83
C SER A 346 -30.27 31.57 -4.91
N GLU A 347 -29.90 31.83 -6.17
CA GLU A 347 -30.23 30.97 -7.32
C GLU A 347 -29.63 29.56 -7.14
N PHE A 348 -28.37 29.46 -6.75
CA PHE A 348 -27.72 28.18 -6.47
C PHE A 348 -26.47 28.33 -5.60
N SER A 349 -26.19 27.28 -4.82
CA SER A 349 -25.04 27.21 -3.93
C SER A 349 -24.74 25.76 -3.59
N SER A 350 -23.55 25.27 -3.94
CA SER A 350 -23.22 23.85 -3.73
C SER A 350 -21.74 23.59 -3.48
N GLY A 351 -21.43 22.44 -2.89
CA GLY A 351 -20.08 21.95 -2.62
C GLY A 351 -19.43 22.50 -1.36
N GLY A 352 -20.13 23.36 -0.61
CA GLY A 352 -19.64 23.93 0.64
C GLY A 352 -19.73 22.96 1.83
N PRO A 353 -18.87 23.09 2.86
CA PRO A 353 -19.01 22.29 4.08
C PRO A 353 -20.19 22.73 4.93
N ILE A 354 -20.74 21.76 5.67
CA ILE A 354 -21.74 21.93 6.70
C ILE A 354 -21.11 21.59 8.04
N PHE A 355 -21.22 22.50 9.00
CA PHE A 355 -20.77 22.31 10.38
C PHE A 355 -21.95 22.35 11.34
N ASP A 356 -21.93 21.54 12.39
CA ASP A 356 -22.88 21.70 13.48
C ASP A 356 -22.54 22.92 14.36
N MET A 357 -23.37 23.21 15.36
CA MET A 357 -23.12 24.33 16.27
C MET A 357 -21.91 24.14 17.20
N ARG A 358 -21.27 22.96 17.20
CA ARG A 358 -20.01 22.69 17.91
C ARG A 358 -18.79 22.92 17.03
N GLY A 359 -19.00 23.00 15.71
CA GLY A 359 -17.95 23.11 14.70
C GLY A 359 -17.53 21.76 14.12
N ASP A 360 -18.24 20.68 14.43
CA ASP A 360 -17.97 19.38 13.83
C ASP A 360 -18.39 19.38 12.36
N PHE A 361 -17.53 18.86 11.48
CA PHE A 361 -17.84 18.74 10.05
C PHE A 361 -18.87 17.62 9.85
N VAL A 362 -20.09 17.95 9.40
CA VAL A 362 -21.22 17.00 9.35
C VAL A 362 -21.70 16.67 7.93
N GLY A 363 -21.37 17.47 6.91
CA GLY A 363 -21.82 17.17 5.54
C GLY A 363 -21.41 18.15 4.46
N LEU A 364 -21.84 17.87 3.23
CA LEU A 364 -21.68 18.74 2.04
C LEU A 364 -23.00 19.37 1.66
N GLN A 365 -22.98 20.67 1.39
CA GLN A 365 -24.15 21.48 1.07
C GLN A 365 -24.47 21.46 -0.42
N HIS A 366 -25.76 21.36 -0.73
CA HIS A 366 -26.30 21.61 -2.06
C HIS A 366 -27.61 22.39 -1.93
N GLN A 367 -27.74 23.43 -2.73
CA GLN A 367 -28.92 24.25 -2.79
C GLN A 367 -29.17 24.65 -4.24
N SER A 368 -30.39 24.43 -4.69
CA SER A 368 -30.86 24.75 -6.04
C SER A 368 -32.33 25.13 -5.97
N GLY A 369 -32.66 26.34 -6.40
CA GLY A 369 -34.02 26.88 -6.28
C GLY A 369 -34.53 26.87 -4.83
N ASP A 370 -35.70 26.30 -4.61
CA ASP A 370 -36.37 26.25 -3.31
C ASP A 370 -35.90 25.11 -2.39
N HIS A 371 -34.92 24.32 -2.85
CA HIS A 371 -34.46 23.12 -2.13
C HIS A 371 -33.04 23.30 -1.61
N SER A 372 -32.83 22.91 -0.35
CA SER A 372 -31.54 22.89 0.31
C SER A 372 -31.33 21.54 0.99
N TYR A 373 -30.26 20.84 0.60
CA TYR A 373 -29.90 19.53 1.08
C TYR A 373 -28.46 19.51 1.61
N GLY A 374 -28.22 18.55 2.49
CA GLY A 374 -26.88 18.21 2.98
C GLY A 374 -26.61 16.74 2.83
N ILE A 375 -25.54 16.36 2.13
CA ILE A 375 -25.05 14.99 2.06
C ILE A 375 -24.23 14.73 3.33
N LEU A 376 -24.58 13.72 4.12
CA LEU A 376 -23.93 13.48 5.40
C LEU A 376 -22.50 12.98 5.21
N ILE A 377 -21.54 13.60 5.90
CA ILE A 377 -20.12 13.26 5.77
C ILE A 377 -19.84 11.82 6.20
N SER A 378 -20.61 11.31 7.17
CA SER A 378 -20.47 9.92 7.62
C SER A 378 -20.78 8.92 6.52
N SER A 379 -21.72 9.24 5.62
CA SER A 379 -22.07 8.40 4.48
C SER A 379 -21.00 8.51 3.39
N ILE A 380 -20.47 9.71 3.15
CA ILE A 380 -19.35 9.94 2.22
C ILE A 380 -18.13 9.12 2.65
N VAL A 381 -17.70 9.21 3.91
CA VAL A 381 -16.53 8.49 4.42
C VAL A 381 -16.73 6.97 4.35
N ARG A 382 -17.91 6.46 4.70
CA ARG A 382 -18.23 5.02 4.54
C ARG A 382 -18.13 4.59 3.08
N HIS A 383 -18.69 5.38 2.16
CA HIS A 383 -18.66 5.06 0.74
C HIS A 383 -17.24 5.11 0.16
N LEU A 384 -16.43 6.11 0.54
CA LEU A 384 -15.02 6.19 0.17
C LEU A 384 -14.21 4.99 0.70
N PHE A 385 -14.48 4.56 1.93
CA PHE A 385 -13.86 3.38 2.51
C PHE A 385 -14.25 2.09 1.76
N GLN A 386 -15.55 1.91 1.50
CA GLN A 386 -16.07 0.74 0.76
C GLN A 386 -15.62 0.68 -0.69
N SER A 387 -15.30 1.83 -1.28
CA SER A 387 -14.78 1.98 -2.65
C SER A 387 -13.25 1.94 -2.73
N SER A 388 -12.54 1.68 -1.62
CA SER A 388 -11.07 1.72 -1.53
C SER A 388 -10.43 3.07 -1.91
N LEU A 389 -11.18 4.17 -1.81
CA LEU A 389 -10.73 5.52 -2.17
C LEU A 389 -10.34 6.38 -0.97
N LEU A 390 -10.68 5.98 0.26
CA LEU A 390 -10.38 6.78 1.45
C LEU A 390 -8.86 7.02 1.64
N GLY A 391 -8.02 6.06 1.23
CA GLY A 391 -6.56 6.15 1.36
C GLY A 391 -5.91 7.25 0.53
N VAL A 392 -6.59 7.69 -0.54
CA VAL A 392 -6.18 8.85 -1.33
C VAL A 392 -6.04 10.11 -0.47
N CYS A 393 -6.90 10.24 0.56
CA CYS A 393 -6.91 11.40 1.43
C CYS A 393 -5.77 11.39 2.46
N ARG A 394 -5.07 10.25 2.68
CA ARG A 394 -4.00 10.10 3.70
C ARG A 394 -4.29 10.85 5.00
N LEU A 395 -5.47 10.58 5.57
CA LEU A 395 -5.97 11.31 6.72
C LEU A 395 -5.07 11.07 7.95
N PRO A 396 -4.83 12.09 8.79
CA PRO A 396 -3.90 11.98 9.90
C PRO A 396 -4.42 11.00 10.95
N ILE A 397 -3.56 10.07 11.37
CA ILE A 397 -3.81 9.09 12.45
C ILE A 397 -2.66 9.20 13.45
N VAL A 398 -3.01 9.28 14.73
CA VAL A 398 -2.05 9.44 15.82
C VAL A 398 -1.55 8.07 16.25
N ASP A 399 -0.36 7.71 15.79
CA ASP A 399 0.35 6.49 16.19
C ASP A 399 1.14 6.71 17.49
N VAL A 400 0.50 7.22 18.55
CA VAL A 400 1.17 7.35 19.85
C VAL A 400 1.07 6.00 20.56
N SER A 401 2.20 5.28 20.57
CA SER A 401 2.47 4.21 21.54
C SER A 401 2.73 4.85 22.90
N VAL A 402 1.70 5.37 23.57
CA VAL A 402 1.81 5.45 25.03
C VAL A 402 1.70 4.01 25.47
N ASP A 403 2.84 3.32 25.50
CA ASP A 403 2.95 2.07 26.22
C ASP A 403 2.80 2.45 27.70
N GLU A 404 1.56 2.61 28.14
CA GLU A 404 1.24 3.02 29.51
C GLU A 404 1.89 2.06 30.51
N LYS A 405 2.17 0.82 30.10
CA LYS A 405 2.93 -0.17 30.87
C LYS A 405 4.41 0.20 31.08
N LYS A 406 5.03 0.96 30.17
CA LYS A 406 6.37 1.53 30.40
C LYS A 406 6.35 2.68 31.41
N PHE A 407 5.20 3.31 31.60
CA PHE A 407 4.99 4.19 32.74
C PHE A 407 4.51 3.37 33.94
N ASP A 408 5.43 2.57 34.51
CA ASP A 408 5.20 2.03 35.85
C ASP A 408 5.15 3.21 36.83
N LEU A 409 3.92 3.63 37.15
CA LEU A 409 3.65 4.70 38.12
C LEU A 409 4.16 4.30 39.51
N ASP A 410 4.27 3.01 39.79
CA ASP A 410 4.70 2.45 41.07
C ASP A 410 6.19 2.10 41.10
N ALA A 411 6.89 2.15 39.98
CA ALA A 411 8.35 1.96 39.97
C ALA A 411 9.00 3.01 40.87
N VAL A 412 9.46 2.55 42.03
CA VAL A 412 10.24 3.33 42.99
C VAL A 412 11.50 3.78 42.27
N VAL A 413 11.59 5.08 41.99
CA VAL A 413 12.78 5.69 41.39
C VAL A 413 13.92 5.50 42.40
N PRO A 414 15.00 4.79 42.04
CA PRO A 414 16.12 4.61 42.95
C PRO A 414 16.67 5.97 43.39
N ASP A 415 16.99 6.13 44.67
CA ASP A 415 17.50 7.39 45.24
C ASP A 415 18.76 7.90 44.51
N GLU A 416 19.52 7.01 43.87
CA GLU A 416 20.68 7.41 43.06
C GLU A 416 20.30 8.25 41.83
N VAL A 417 19.10 8.05 41.27
CA VAL A 417 18.59 8.83 40.13
C VAL A 417 18.15 10.22 40.55
N PHE A 418 17.74 10.41 41.80
CA PHE A 418 17.40 11.73 42.37
C PHE A 418 18.64 12.62 42.55
N ASN A 419 19.81 12.02 42.77
CA ASN A 419 21.05 12.76 43.02
C ASN A 419 21.86 13.10 41.77
N GLN A 420 21.43 12.65 40.58
CA GLN A 420 22.10 12.98 39.32
C GLN A 420 21.37 14.14 38.61
N PRO A 421 21.97 15.34 38.52
CA PRO A 421 21.28 16.55 38.06
C PRO A 421 20.88 16.57 36.58
N PHE A 422 21.06 15.49 35.81
CA PHE A 422 20.88 15.51 34.34
C PHE A 422 20.36 14.20 33.72
N HIS A 423 19.43 13.48 34.35
CA HIS A 423 18.84 12.30 33.71
C HIS A 423 17.43 12.56 33.14
N ILE A 424 17.35 12.46 31.81
CA ILE A 424 16.18 12.67 30.92
C ILE A 424 14.91 11.87 31.28
N ASN A 425 14.99 10.92 32.21
CA ASN A 425 13.85 10.10 32.64
C ASN A 425 13.16 10.61 33.91
N GLN A 426 13.49 11.82 34.40
CA GLN A 426 12.82 12.38 35.56
C GLN A 426 11.35 12.73 35.25
N ARG A 427 10.46 12.31 36.16
CA ARG A 427 8.99 12.51 36.19
C ARG A 427 8.54 13.97 36.21
N TYR A 428 9.45 14.91 36.06
CA TYR A 428 9.20 16.33 35.97
C TYR A 428 9.78 16.78 34.63
N CYS A 429 8.91 17.05 33.67
CA CYS A 429 9.31 17.91 32.55
C CYS A 429 9.74 19.23 33.19
N VAL A 430 11.05 19.44 33.33
CA VAL A 430 11.62 20.75 33.64
C VAL A 430 11.29 21.62 32.44
N LEU A 431 10.13 22.27 32.51
CA LEU A 431 9.76 23.33 31.59
C LEU A 431 10.80 24.42 31.80
N ASN A 432 11.65 24.61 30.80
CA ASN A 432 12.65 25.66 30.79
C ASN A 432 11.93 27.01 30.59
N VAL A 433 11.20 27.47 31.61
CA VAL A 433 10.53 28.77 31.63
C VAL A 433 11.50 29.85 32.06
N GLY A 434 12.61 29.99 31.34
CA GLY A 434 13.48 31.19 31.24
C GLY A 434 13.98 31.90 32.51
N ALA A 435 13.61 31.45 33.72
CA ALA A 435 13.78 32.16 34.97
C ALA A 435 13.71 31.19 36.16
N GLY A 436 14.60 30.20 36.18
CA GLY A 436 14.80 29.29 37.31
C GLY A 436 13.86 28.09 37.32
N ASP A 437 14.42 26.92 37.61
CA ASP A 437 13.75 25.63 37.64
C ASP A 437 12.71 25.60 38.77
N GLN A 438 11.45 25.89 38.46
CA GLN A 438 10.37 25.67 39.42
C GLN A 438 9.80 24.26 39.27
N LEU A 439 10.01 23.45 40.30
CA LEU A 439 9.33 22.18 40.50
C LEU A 439 7.83 22.49 40.66
N ILE A 440 7.01 22.04 39.72
CA ILE A 440 5.56 22.12 39.82
C ILE A 440 5.07 20.86 40.55
N GLU A 441 4.23 21.03 41.58
CA GLU A 441 3.61 19.91 42.28
C GLU A 441 2.80 19.04 41.31
N TYR A 442 2.73 17.73 41.53
CA TYR A 442 2.09 16.79 40.60
C TYR A 442 0.60 17.10 40.40
N GLU A 443 -0.11 17.58 41.44
CA GLU A 443 -1.47 18.05 41.30
C GLU A 443 -1.56 19.26 40.36
N ASP A 444 -0.59 20.17 40.38
CA ASP A 444 -0.54 21.30 39.47
C ASP A 444 -0.13 20.89 38.06
N PHE A 445 0.70 19.84 37.89
CA PHE A 445 0.93 19.21 36.59
C PHE A 445 -0.34 18.53 36.06
N GLN A 446 -1.10 17.82 36.90
CA GLN A 446 -2.42 17.28 36.51
C GLN A 446 -3.39 18.40 36.15
N ARG A 447 -3.38 19.52 36.89
CA ARG A 447 -4.16 20.71 36.52
C ARG A 447 -3.65 21.36 35.25
N LEU A 448 -2.36 21.33 34.95
CA LEU A 448 -1.75 21.80 33.70
C LEU A 448 -2.07 20.88 32.52
N ARG A 449 -2.15 19.56 32.76
CA ARG A 449 -2.61 18.57 31.80
C ARG A 449 -4.10 18.72 31.53
N MET A 450 -4.92 18.81 32.58
CA MET A 450 -6.32 19.18 32.44
C MET A 450 -6.48 20.58 31.85
N ARG A 451 -5.60 21.54 32.12
CA ARG A 451 -5.60 22.86 31.47
C ARG A 451 -5.07 22.81 30.05
N SER A 452 -4.27 21.83 29.64
CA SER A 452 -3.97 21.60 28.23
C SER A 452 -5.05 20.76 27.55
N ASP A 453 -5.90 20.07 28.31
CA ASP A 453 -7.15 19.52 27.79
C ASP A 453 -8.29 20.58 27.79
N ILE A 454 -8.20 21.63 28.63
CA ILE A 454 -9.20 22.72 28.77
C ILE A 454 -8.79 23.99 28.01
N LEU A 455 -7.49 24.21 27.75
CA LEU A 455 -6.93 25.31 26.94
C LEU A 455 -6.15 24.80 25.70
N GLY A 456 -5.99 23.49 25.53
CA GLY A 456 -5.31 22.90 24.37
C GLY A 456 -6.30 22.27 23.40
N SER A 457 -6.05 22.58 22.13
CA SER A 457 -6.93 22.34 20.99
C SER A 457 -8.37 22.82 21.23
N THR A 458 -8.62 24.10 20.94
CA THR A 458 -9.97 24.61 20.69
C THR A 458 -10.65 23.93 19.48
N GLN A 459 -9.97 23.00 18.80
CA GLN A 459 -10.53 22.31 17.65
C GLN A 459 -11.61 21.32 18.09
N PRO A 460 -12.73 21.26 17.36
CA PRO A 460 -13.78 20.27 17.54
C PRO A 460 -13.20 18.84 17.60
N PRO A 461 -13.72 17.95 18.46
CA PRO A 461 -13.21 16.58 18.61
C PRO A 461 -13.18 15.76 17.30
N SER A 462 -14.03 16.10 16.32
CA SER A 462 -14.04 15.45 15.00
C SER A 462 -12.86 15.82 14.11
N LEU A 463 -12.19 16.95 14.38
CA LEU A 463 -11.05 17.47 13.61
C LEU A 463 -9.70 17.11 14.24
N VAL A 464 -9.71 16.56 15.46
CA VAL A 464 -8.53 16.01 16.11
C VAL A 464 -8.22 14.64 15.50
N ALA A 465 -6.98 14.47 15.02
CA ALA A 465 -6.51 13.20 14.46
C ALA A 465 -6.72 12.07 15.49
N PRO A 466 -7.46 11.00 15.16
CA PRO A 466 -7.76 9.94 16.10
C PRO A 466 -6.58 9.00 16.33
N ALA A 467 -6.54 8.38 17.49
CA ALA A 467 -5.60 7.29 17.77
C ALA A 467 -5.93 6.04 16.94
N SER A 468 -4.89 5.28 16.58
CA SER A 468 -4.98 4.09 15.72
C SER A 468 -5.95 3.02 16.26
N ASP A 469 -6.07 2.87 17.58
CA ASP A 469 -6.96 1.88 18.20
C ASP A 469 -8.45 2.24 18.03
N HIS A 470 -8.77 3.54 18.04
CA HIS A 470 -10.11 4.01 17.75
C HIS A 470 -10.48 3.86 16.28
N VAL A 471 -9.54 4.15 15.37
CA VAL A 471 -9.73 3.92 13.93
C VAL A 471 -9.96 2.43 13.66
N TRP A 472 -9.14 1.57 14.26
CA TRP A 472 -9.31 0.12 14.18
C TRP A 472 -10.72 -0.32 14.62
N LYS A 473 -11.18 0.10 15.79
CA LYS A 473 -12.52 -0.24 16.34
C LYS A 473 -13.67 0.25 15.45
N GLU A 474 -13.49 1.39 14.77
CA GLU A 474 -14.54 1.97 13.92
C GLU A 474 -14.72 1.16 12.62
N PHE A 475 -13.61 0.82 11.96
CA PHE A 475 -13.60 0.26 10.60
C PHE A 475 -13.50 -1.27 10.53
N TYR A 476 -12.91 -1.94 11.53
CA TYR A 476 -12.79 -3.40 11.51
C TYR A 476 -14.14 -4.08 11.80
N ARG A 477 -14.59 -4.93 10.87
CA ARG A 477 -15.86 -5.68 10.95
C ARG A 477 -15.70 -7.14 10.54
N ASP A 478 -14.97 -7.37 9.45
CA ASP A 478 -14.79 -8.68 8.82
C ASP A 478 -13.48 -8.72 8.00
N PHE A 479 -13.22 -9.82 7.31
CA PHE A 479 -12.04 -9.97 6.48
C PHE A 479 -11.94 -8.93 5.35
N ARG A 480 -13.06 -8.57 4.71
CA ARG A 480 -13.05 -7.57 3.63
C ARG A 480 -12.64 -6.21 4.18
N SER A 481 -13.12 -5.85 5.37
CA SER A 481 -12.73 -4.61 6.04
C SER A 481 -11.24 -4.53 6.34
N LEU A 482 -10.54 -5.66 6.55
CA LEU A 482 -9.08 -5.68 6.72
C LEU A 482 -8.38 -5.21 5.45
N ILE A 483 -8.79 -5.73 4.29
CA ILE A 483 -8.22 -5.32 3.00
C ILE A 483 -8.51 -3.84 2.73
N LEU A 484 -9.73 -3.37 3.02
CA LEU A 484 -10.10 -1.95 2.89
C LEU A 484 -9.31 -1.06 3.88
N ILE A 485 -9.02 -1.54 5.09
CA ILE A 485 -8.15 -0.86 6.06
C ILE A 485 -6.75 -0.70 5.50
N LEU A 486 -6.19 -1.73 4.86
CA LEU A 486 -4.88 -1.62 4.20
C LEU A 486 -4.91 -0.58 3.07
N PHE A 487 -5.95 -0.56 2.24
CA PHE A 487 -6.10 0.47 1.21
C PHE A 487 -6.26 1.88 1.79
N ALA A 488 -7.00 2.02 2.89
CA ALA A 488 -7.33 3.32 3.46
C ALA A 488 -6.24 3.90 4.35
N PHE A 489 -5.47 3.05 5.03
CA PHE A 489 -4.59 3.43 6.13
C PHE A 489 -3.19 2.80 6.00
N SER A 490 -2.76 2.46 4.79
CA SER A 490 -1.40 1.97 4.53
C SER A 490 -0.33 2.94 5.00
N HIS A 491 -0.61 4.25 5.12
CA HIS A 491 0.30 5.27 5.66
C HIS A 491 0.35 5.32 7.20
N ALA A 492 -0.47 4.54 7.90
CA ALA A 492 -0.49 4.46 9.37
C ALA A 492 0.11 3.11 9.84
N PRO A 493 1.40 3.08 10.22
CA PRO A 493 2.13 1.87 10.58
C PRO A 493 1.39 0.95 11.55
N LYS A 494 0.83 1.51 12.62
CA LYS A 494 0.19 0.71 13.68
C LYS A 494 -1.10 0.04 13.19
N VAL A 495 -1.95 0.77 12.46
CA VAL A 495 -3.18 0.21 11.87
C VAL A 495 -2.83 -0.86 10.83
N THR A 496 -1.84 -0.56 9.99
CA THR A 496 -1.35 -1.46 8.94
C THR A 496 -0.85 -2.78 9.54
N LYS A 497 0.01 -2.71 10.57
CA LYS A 497 0.51 -3.90 11.28
C LYS A 497 -0.64 -4.76 11.82
N LEU A 498 -1.57 -4.14 12.55
CA LEU A 498 -2.72 -4.85 13.12
C LEU A 498 -3.57 -5.54 12.04
N ALA A 499 -3.79 -4.87 10.91
CA ALA A 499 -4.53 -5.45 9.78
C ALA A 499 -3.82 -6.66 9.18
N LEU A 500 -2.50 -6.57 8.97
CA LEU A 500 -1.70 -7.68 8.44
C LEU A 500 -1.68 -8.89 9.38
N GLU A 501 -1.46 -8.65 10.67
CA GLU A 501 -1.49 -9.70 11.69
C GLU A 501 -2.86 -10.38 11.73
N GLU A 502 -3.94 -9.59 11.71
CA GLU A 502 -5.30 -10.11 11.73
C GLU A 502 -5.66 -10.89 10.46
N ILE A 503 -5.19 -10.49 9.27
CA ILE A 503 -5.37 -11.28 8.03
C ILE A 503 -4.80 -12.69 8.19
N THR A 504 -3.71 -12.84 8.95
CA THR A 504 -3.09 -14.13 9.24
C THR A 504 -3.70 -14.84 10.46
N SER A 505 -4.70 -14.27 11.13
CA SER A 505 -5.31 -14.93 12.29
C SER A 505 -5.98 -16.25 11.91
N HIS A 506 -6.13 -17.14 12.89
CA HIS A 506 -6.80 -18.43 12.65
C HIS A 506 -8.26 -18.26 12.20
N ASP A 507 -8.91 -17.17 12.63
CA ASP A 507 -10.32 -16.88 12.34
C ASP A 507 -10.53 -16.55 10.84
N HIS A 508 -9.50 -16.03 10.18
CA HIS A 508 -9.55 -15.63 8.77
C HIS A 508 -8.94 -16.64 7.80
N ARG A 509 -8.50 -17.81 8.26
CA ARG A 509 -7.85 -18.83 7.42
C ARG A 509 -8.67 -19.21 6.19
N GLN A 510 -9.99 -19.30 6.33
CA GLN A 510 -10.92 -19.63 5.24
C GLN A 510 -11.06 -18.53 4.18
N ASN A 511 -10.67 -17.29 4.51
CA ASN A 511 -10.76 -16.14 3.62
C ASN A 511 -9.46 -15.87 2.85
N LEU A 512 -8.34 -16.49 3.25
CA LEU A 512 -7.05 -16.39 2.55
C LEU A 512 -7.09 -16.71 1.04
N PRO A 513 -7.91 -17.66 0.52
CA PRO A 513 -8.04 -17.86 -0.93
C PRO A 513 -8.51 -16.63 -1.70
N ASN A 514 -9.18 -15.69 -1.03
CA ASN A 514 -9.84 -14.55 -1.65
C ASN A 514 -8.96 -13.28 -1.65
N VAL A 515 -7.76 -13.31 -1.06
CA VAL A 515 -6.89 -12.13 -0.94
C VAL A 515 -6.63 -11.47 -2.30
N ALA A 516 -6.28 -12.25 -3.34
CA ALA A 516 -6.08 -11.72 -4.68
C ALA A 516 -7.36 -11.11 -5.28
N SER A 517 -8.51 -11.76 -5.10
CA SER A 517 -9.79 -11.25 -5.63
C SER A 517 -10.23 -9.93 -5.00
N LEU A 518 -9.74 -9.63 -3.79
CA LEU A 518 -9.98 -8.37 -3.08
C LEU A 518 -8.89 -7.32 -3.38
N GLY A 519 -7.94 -7.59 -4.28
CA GLY A 519 -6.80 -6.72 -4.55
C GLY A 519 -5.74 -6.70 -3.43
N GLY A 520 -5.85 -7.61 -2.46
CA GLY A 520 -5.02 -7.63 -1.25
C GLY A 520 -3.54 -7.91 -1.51
N ILE A 521 -3.18 -8.63 -2.58
CA ILE A 521 -1.77 -8.96 -2.87
C ILE A 521 -0.98 -7.71 -3.27
N GLY A 522 -1.52 -6.88 -4.17
CA GLY A 522 -0.84 -5.67 -4.62
C GLY A 522 -0.60 -4.68 -3.49
N ILE A 523 -1.62 -4.43 -2.65
CA ILE A 523 -1.47 -3.51 -1.50
C ILE A 523 -0.50 -4.03 -0.44
N VAL A 524 -0.41 -5.35 -0.21
CA VAL A 524 0.57 -5.91 0.73
C VAL A 524 2.00 -5.73 0.22
N LEU A 525 2.23 -5.86 -1.09
CA LEU A 525 3.54 -5.58 -1.70
C LEU A 525 3.88 -4.09 -1.64
N GLU A 526 2.91 -3.21 -1.92
CA GLU A 526 3.09 -1.75 -1.76
C GLU A 526 3.43 -1.36 -0.32
N ILE A 527 2.85 -2.04 0.67
CA ILE A 527 3.18 -1.83 2.10
C ILE A 527 4.62 -2.24 2.41
N ILE A 528 5.11 -3.33 1.84
CA ILE A 528 6.51 -3.75 1.99
C ILE A 528 7.45 -2.66 1.46
N ASP A 529 7.16 -2.15 0.27
CA ASP A 529 7.96 -1.07 -0.36
C ASP A 529 7.82 0.28 0.37
N GLY A 530 6.68 0.51 1.02
CA GLY A 530 6.41 1.70 1.84
C GLY A 530 7.09 1.68 3.20
N TYR A 531 7.41 0.49 3.74
CA TYR A 531 8.03 0.30 5.04
C TYR A 531 9.26 -0.61 5.04
N PRO A 532 10.24 -0.42 4.15
CA PRO A 532 11.36 -1.35 3.98
C PRO A 532 12.29 -1.40 5.19
N GLN A 533 12.17 -0.45 6.12
CA GLN A 533 12.96 -0.36 7.36
C GLN A 533 12.16 -0.74 8.61
N ASN A 534 10.84 -0.98 8.49
CA ASN A 534 10.01 -1.42 9.61
C ASN A 534 9.88 -2.95 9.58
N GLU A 535 10.82 -3.61 10.26
CA GLU A 535 10.92 -5.06 10.34
C GLU A 535 9.60 -5.74 10.76
N GLU A 536 8.87 -5.17 11.72
CA GLU A 536 7.62 -5.77 12.20
C GLU A 536 6.53 -5.77 11.12
N ILE A 537 6.41 -4.68 10.36
CA ILE A 537 5.44 -4.59 9.25
C ILE A 537 5.86 -5.50 8.10
N VAL A 538 7.14 -5.48 7.74
CA VAL A 538 7.70 -6.34 6.68
C VAL A 538 7.46 -7.82 7.01
N LEU A 539 7.72 -8.24 8.25
CA LEU A 539 7.48 -9.61 8.70
C LEU A 539 5.99 -9.96 8.66
N ALA A 540 5.10 -9.08 9.12
CA ALA A 540 3.66 -9.31 9.07
C ALA A 540 3.16 -9.43 7.61
N ALA A 541 3.65 -8.56 6.72
CA ALA A 541 3.31 -8.57 5.30
C ALA A 541 3.81 -9.84 4.59
N LEU A 542 5.06 -10.25 4.83
CA LEU A 542 5.59 -11.51 4.31
C LEU A 542 4.85 -12.73 4.87
N THR A 543 4.37 -12.67 6.11
CA THR A 543 3.53 -13.74 6.68
C THR A 543 2.20 -13.84 5.92
N VAL A 544 1.57 -12.71 5.58
CA VAL A 544 0.37 -12.66 4.72
C VAL A 544 0.67 -13.27 3.36
N LEU A 545 1.72 -12.83 2.66
CA LEU A 545 2.09 -13.34 1.33
C LEU A 545 2.42 -14.84 1.38
N GLY A 546 3.20 -15.26 2.36
CA GLY A 546 3.54 -16.67 2.59
C GLY A 546 2.29 -17.53 2.77
N ARG A 547 1.35 -17.14 3.62
CA ARG A 547 0.10 -17.89 3.81
C ARG A 547 -0.83 -17.82 2.61
N ALA A 548 -0.96 -16.65 1.99
CA ALA A 548 -1.79 -16.46 0.80
C ALA A 548 -1.26 -17.29 -0.40
N SER A 549 0.06 -17.44 -0.53
CA SER A 549 0.71 -18.21 -1.59
C SER A 549 0.33 -19.70 -1.59
N LEU A 550 -0.32 -20.23 -0.54
CA LEU A 550 -0.87 -21.59 -0.56
C LEU A 550 -1.93 -21.79 -1.66
N TYR A 551 -2.58 -20.72 -2.12
CA TYR A 551 -3.70 -20.78 -3.07
C TYR A 551 -3.29 -20.32 -4.47
N LYS A 552 -3.72 -21.05 -5.51
CA LYS A 552 -3.26 -20.83 -6.91
C LYS A 552 -3.52 -19.43 -7.45
N SER A 553 -4.71 -18.88 -7.22
CA SER A 553 -5.08 -17.51 -7.63
C SER A 553 -4.16 -16.45 -7.01
N ASN A 554 -3.77 -16.65 -5.75
CA ASN A 554 -2.86 -15.75 -5.06
C ASN A 554 -1.43 -15.89 -5.59
N ARG A 555 -0.95 -17.09 -5.94
CA ARG A 555 0.39 -17.27 -6.55
C ARG A 555 0.52 -16.50 -7.86
N GLU A 556 -0.51 -16.60 -8.72
CA GLU A 556 -0.57 -15.86 -9.98
C GLU A 556 -0.57 -14.34 -9.74
N ALA A 557 -1.33 -13.86 -8.75
CA ALA A 557 -1.34 -12.45 -8.38
C ALA A 557 0.02 -11.98 -7.80
N ILE A 558 0.67 -12.78 -6.96
CA ILE A 558 2.00 -12.48 -6.40
C ILE A 558 3.00 -12.31 -7.54
N PHE A 559 3.01 -13.22 -8.52
CA PHE A 559 3.88 -13.09 -9.68
C PHE A 559 3.57 -11.85 -10.52
N ARG A 560 2.28 -11.59 -10.80
CA ARG A 560 1.84 -10.44 -11.64
C ARG A 560 2.11 -9.08 -11.02
N CYS A 561 2.19 -9.00 -9.70
CA CYS A 561 2.50 -7.77 -8.97
C CYS A 561 4.00 -7.65 -8.65
N ASP A 562 4.87 -8.30 -9.42
CA ASP A 562 6.34 -8.33 -9.22
C ASP A 562 6.78 -8.85 -7.84
N GLY A 563 5.91 -9.60 -7.16
CA GLY A 563 6.14 -10.03 -5.79
C GLY A 563 7.34 -10.97 -5.60
N VAL A 564 7.78 -11.66 -6.64
CA VAL A 564 9.04 -12.44 -6.59
C VAL A 564 10.24 -11.52 -6.36
N LEU A 565 10.28 -10.37 -7.05
CA LEU A 565 11.37 -9.40 -6.95
C LEU A 565 11.34 -8.70 -5.58
N THR A 566 10.18 -8.16 -5.19
CA THR A 566 9.99 -7.51 -3.89
C THR A 566 10.38 -8.42 -2.73
N VAL A 567 9.95 -9.70 -2.75
CA VAL A 567 10.30 -10.65 -1.69
C VAL A 567 11.80 -10.94 -1.64
N LEU A 568 12.46 -11.08 -2.80
CA LEU A 568 13.92 -11.30 -2.86
C LEU A 568 14.71 -10.09 -2.36
N GLU A 569 14.31 -8.87 -2.72
CA GLU A 569 14.96 -7.64 -2.26
C GLU A 569 14.90 -7.51 -0.74
N ILE A 570 13.71 -7.74 -0.16
CA ILE A 570 13.53 -7.74 1.29
C ILE A 570 14.29 -8.86 1.99
N MET A 571 14.31 -10.07 1.43
CA MET A 571 15.11 -11.16 1.98
C MET A 571 16.60 -10.81 1.94
N ASN A 572 17.07 -10.10 0.93
CA ASN A 572 18.47 -9.67 0.86
C ASN A 572 18.78 -8.61 1.93
N GLU A 573 17.92 -7.59 2.07
CA GLU A 573 18.04 -6.54 3.09
C GLU A 573 18.03 -7.13 4.52
N TYR A 574 17.08 -8.03 4.80
CA TYR A 574 16.92 -8.70 6.09
C TYR A 574 17.56 -10.10 6.11
N SER A 575 18.72 -10.25 5.47
CA SER A 575 19.48 -11.50 5.42
C SER A 575 19.83 -12.05 6.82
N HIS A 576 19.94 -11.18 7.83
CA HIS A 576 20.20 -11.53 9.22
C HIS A 576 18.95 -11.97 10.01
N HIS A 577 17.74 -11.81 9.47
CA HIS A 577 16.50 -12.07 10.19
C HIS A 577 15.84 -13.40 9.78
N ALA A 578 15.94 -14.41 10.65
CA ALA A 578 15.46 -15.77 10.40
C ALA A 578 13.98 -15.85 9.95
N SER A 579 13.06 -15.16 10.64
CA SER A 579 11.62 -15.25 10.29
C SER A 579 11.29 -14.64 8.92
N ILE A 580 11.97 -13.55 8.52
CA ILE A 580 11.83 -12.96 7.19
C ILE A 580 12.37 -13.93 6.13
N GLN A 581 13.53 -14.55 6.37
CA GLN A 581 14.05 -15.60 5.49
C GLN A 581 13.10 -16.79 5.37
N HIS A 582 12.47 -17.21 6.48
CA HIS A 582 11.50 -18.29 6.49
C HIS A 582 10.29 -17.93 5.61
N TRP A 583 9.56 -16.86 5.93
CA TRP A 583 8.33 -16.53 5.21
C TRP A 583 8.58 -16.14 3.75
N GLY A 584 9.73 -15.50 3.45
CA GLY A 584 10.16 -15.22 2.10
C GLY A 584 10.40 -16.49 1.28
N ASN A 585 11.23 -17.42 1.77
CA ASN A 585 11.45 -18.71 1.09
C ASN A 585 10.15 -19.54 0.99
N TYR A 586 9.28 -19.48 2.00
CA TYR A 586 7.99 -20.15 1.99
C TYR A 586 7.09 -19.64 0.86
N CYS A 587 6.99 -18.32 0.72
CA CYS A 587 6.25 -17.66 -0.36
C CYS A 587 6.80 -18.06 -1.74
N LEU A 588 8.12 -17.92 -1.94
CA LEU A 588 8.77 -18.21 -3.22
C LEU A 588 8.67 -19.69 -3.60
N TYR A 589 8.85 -20.60 -2.65
CA TYR A 589 8.62 -22.03 -2.88
C TYR A 589 7.21 -22.30 -3.42
N ASN A 590 6.16 -21.75 -2.77
CA ASN A 590 4.79 -22.00 -3.20
C ASN A 590 4.49 -21.40 -4.58
N VAL A 591 5.04 -20.22 -4.88
CA VAL A 591 4.92 -19.59 -6.21
C VAL A 591 5.62 -20.43 -7.29
N MET A 592 6.75 -21.07 -6.97
CA MET A 592 7.48 -21.97 -7.86
C MET A 592 7.01 -23.44 -7.81
N ALA A 593 6.03 -23.80 -6.98
CA ALA A 593 5.58 -25.18 -6.81
C ALA A 593 5.06 -25.80 -8.12
N SER A 594 5.11 -27.13 -8.24
CA SER A 594 4.75 -27.85 -9.48
C SER A 594 3.31 -27.63 -9.95
N ASP A 595 2.40 -27.26 -9.06
CA ASP A 595 0.99 -27.01 -9.36
C ASP A 595 0.67 -25.51 -9.55
N SER A 596 1.69 -24.64 -9.50
CA SER A 596 1.57 -23.20 -9.72
C SER A 596 1.41 -22.87 -11.21
N PRO A 597 0.47 -21.98 -11.59
CA PRO A 597 0.25 -21.61 -12.99
C PRO A 597 1.37 -20.75 -13.59
N VAL A 598 2.23 -20.17 -12.76
CA VAL A 598 3.33 -19.25 -13.14
C VAL A 598 4.70 -19.86 -12.82
N ARG A 599 4.77 -21.19 -12.72
CA ARG A 599 5.95 -21.90 -12.20
C ARG A 599 7.21 -21.58 -12.99
N THR A 600 7.19 -21.78 -14.31
CA THR A 600 8.38 -21.68 -15.16
C THR A 600 8.92 -20.25 -15.16
N GLU A 601 8.04 -19.27 -15.36
CA GLU A 601 8.38 -17.85 -15.35
C GLU A 601 8.89 -17.40 -13.97
N SER A 602 8.31 -17.92 -12.88
CA SER A 602 8.77 -17.61 -11.53
C SER A 602 10.16 -18.18 -11.23
N ILE A 603 10.47 -19.39 -11.72
CA ILE A 603 11.79 -20.00 -11.55
C ILE A 603 12.85 -19.25 -12.35
N GLU A 604 12.55 -18.88 -13.59
CA GLU A 604 13.44 -18.07 -14.42
C GLU A 604 13.73 -16.72 -13.76
N LEU A 605 12.69 -16.03 -13.28
CA LEU A 605 12.82 -14.74 -12.60
C LEU A 605 13.61 -14.87 -11.29
N PHE A 606 13.33 -15.89 -10.49
CA PHE A 606 14.05 -16.18 -9.25
C PHE A 606 15.54 -16.42 -9.50
N ALA A 607 15.88 -17.22 -10.52
CA ALA A 607 17.27 -17.51 -10.84
C ALA A 607 18.00 -16.29 -11.41
N TYR A 608 17.36 -15.53 -12.30
CA TYR A 608 17.92 -14.31 -12.89
C TYR A 608 18.18 -13.22 -11.84
N SER A 609 17.32 -13.13 -10.83
CA SER A 609 17.35 -12.08 -9.80
C SER A 609 18.18 -12.46 -8.57
N GLN A 610 19.19 -13.32 -8.75
CA GLN A 610 20.08 -13.81 -7.67
C GLN A 610 19.35 -14.57 -6.54
N GLY A 611 18.11 -15.03 -6.73
CA GLY A 611 17.34 -15.75 -5.72
C GLY A 611 18.02 -17.03 -5.25
N ILE A 612 18.76 -17.71 -6.14
CA ILE A 612 19.60 -18.86 -5.77
C ILE A 612 20.63 -18.44 -4.71
N ALA A 613 21.36 -17.34 -4.92
CA ALA A 613 22.39 -16.89 -3.99
C ALA A 613 21.80 -16.52 -2.63
N VAL A 614 20.66 -15.81 -2.62
CA VAL A 614 19.93 -15.44 -1.40
C VAL A 614 19.48 -16.68 -0.61
N ALA A 615 18.90 -17.68 -1.28
CA ALA A 615 18.45 -18.91 -0.61
C ALA A 615 19.62 -19.75 -0.08
N VAL A 616 20.75 -19.83 -0.80
CA VAL A 616 21.97 -20.50 -0.32
C VAL A 616 22.56 -19.78 0.89
N GLU A 617 22.57 -18.44 0.89
CA GLU A 617 23.03 -17.66 2.03
C GLU A 617 22.13 -17.87 3.26
N ALA A 618 20.80 -17.96 3.06
CA ALA A 618 19.87 -18.28 4.14
C ALA A 618 20.19 -19.64 4.80
N LEU A 619 20.52 -20.67 4.01
CA LEU A 619 20.96 -21.97 4.53
C LEU A 619 22.29 -21.91 5.30
N ARG A 620 23.16 -20.97 4.92
CA ARG A 620 24.47 -20.77 5.54
C ARG A 620 24.34 -20.06 6.89
N VAL A 621 23.67 -18.90 6.91
CA VAL A 621 23.54 -18.00 8.06
C VAL A 621 22.60 -18.58 9.12
N HIS A 622 21.45 -19.13 8.72
CA HIS A 622 20.39 -19.55 9.64
C HIS A 622 20.43 -21.06 9.91
N SER A 623 21.60 -21.56 10.30
CA SER A 623 21.88 -22.99 10.44
C SER A 623 21.10 -23.70 11.54
N ALA A 624 20.59 -22.97 12.53
CA ALA A 624 19.79 -23.49 13.63
C ALA A 624 18.27 -23.34 13.38
N GLU A 625 17.88 -22.63 12.33
CA GLU A 625 16.49 -22.22 12.11
C GLU A 625 15.77 -23.22 11.22
N ARG A 626 15.10 -24.17 11.87
CA ARG A 626 14.47 -25.36 11.25
C ARG A 626 13.60 -25.01 10.04
N TYR A 627 12.79 -23.96 10.14
CA TYR A 627 11.88 -23.54 9.08
C TYR A 627 12.61 -22.91 7.89
N VAL A 628 13.65 -22.12 8.13
CA VAL A 628 14.47 -21.53 7.06
C VAL A 628 15.14 -22.65 6.27
N LEU A 629 15.77 -23.60 6.96
CA LEU A 629 16.42 -24.75 6.32
C LEU A 629 15.46 -25.55 5.43
N ARG A 630 14.26 -25.85 5.93
CA ARG A 630 13.27 -26.61 5.17
C ARG A 630 12.82 -25.87 3.91
N HIS A 631 12.41 -24.61 4.05
CA HIS A 631 11.78 -23.88 2.95
C HIS A 631 12.77 -23.33 1.92
N ALA A 632 13.95 -22.90 2.34
CA ALA A 632 15.01 -22.53 1.39
C ALA A 632 15.44 -23.75 0.56
N SER A 633 15.52 -24.94 1.17
CA SER A 633 15.83 -26.17 0.44
C SER A 633 14.76 -26.54 -0.58
N PHE A 634 13.47 -26.39 -0.23
CA PHE A 634 12.37 -26.61 -1.16
C PHE A 634 12.31 -25.56 -2.30
N ALA A 635 12.63 -24.30 -2.03
CA ALA A 635 12.72 -23.29 -3.08
C ALA A 635 13.83 -23.66 -4.07
N LEU A 636 15.02 -24.02 -3.58
CA LEU A 636 16.14 -24.47 -4.42
C LEU A 636 15.83 -25.75 -5.19
N SER A 637 15.12 -26.72 -4.59
CA SER A 637 14.76 -27.97 -5.28
C SER A 637 13.81 -27.72 -6.45
N CYS A 638 12.93 -26.72 -6.34
CA CYS A 638 12.06 -26.31 -7.45
C CYS A 638 12.87 -25.82 -8.66
N VAL A 639 13.93 -25.04 -8.42
CA VAL A 639 14.83 -24.49 -9.45
C VAL A 639 15.67 -25.60 -10.10
N VAL A 640 16.24 -26.49 -9.28
CA VAL A 640 17.03 -27.64 -9.74
C VAL A 640 16.23 -28.57 -10.67
N LYS A 641 14.93 -28.74 -10.37
CA LYS A 641 14.03 -29.58 -11.16
C LYS A 641 13.73 -29.00 -12.55
N GLU A 642 13.86 -27.69 -12.72
CA GLU A 642 13.53 -26.98 -13.96
C GLU A 642 14.68 -27.04 -14.99
N ASP A 643 15.90 -26.67 -14.60
CA ASP A 643 17.06 -26.66 -15.50
C ASP A 643 18.35 -27.15 -14.81
N VAL A 644 19.02 -28.10 -15.46
CA VAL A 644 20.32 -28.65 -15.05
C VAL A 644 21.42 -27.58 -14.99
N GLN A 645 21.30 -26.47 -15.72
CA GLN A 645 22.28 -25.37 -15.65
C GLN A 645 22.39 -24.77 -14.25
N TYR A 646 21.26 -24.65 -13.55
CA TYR A 646 21.24 -24.13 -12.19
C TYR A 646 21.98 -25.04 -11.19
N ILE A 647 21.96 -26.36 -11.43
CA ILE A 647 22.70 -27.34 -10.62
C ILE A 647 24.20 -27.03 -10.64
N PHE A 648 24.76 -26.79 -11.82
CA PHE A 648 26.18 -26.47 -11.96
C PHE A 648 26.54 -25.15 -11.29
N GLY A 649 25.68 -24.14 -11.42
CA GLY A 649 25.84 -22.86 -10.72
C GLY A 649 25.84 -23.02 -9.21
N MET A 650 24.88 -23.77 -8.67
CA MET A 650 24.74 -24.03 -7.23
C MET A 650 25.93 -24.80 -6.65
N ILE A 651 26.39 -25.87 -7.31
CA ILE A 651 27.53 -26.67 -6.84
C ILE A 651 28.80 -25.81 -6.85
N ARG A 652 29.04 -25.03 -7.91
CA ARG A 652 30.18 -24.08 -7.97
C ARG A 652 30.07 -22.99 -6.91
N GLY A 653 28.87 -22.59 -6.54
CA GLY A 653 28.60 -21.67 -5.43
C GLY A 653 28.81 -22.26 -4.03
N GLY A 654 29.24 -23.52 -3.92
CA GLY A 654 29.54 -24.17 -2.64
C GLY A 654 28.31 -24.75 -1.93
N LEU A 655 27.17 -24.90 -2.61
CA LEU A 655 25.95 -25.47 -2.03
C LEU A 655 26.19 -26.88 -1.46
N THR A 656 27.06 -27.67 -2.09
CA THR A 656 27.35 -29.05 -1.65
C THR A 656 27.78 -29.11 -0.19
N ASN A 657 28.75 -28.31 0.23
CA ASN A 657 29.24 -28.30 1.61
C ASN A 657 28.13 -27.85 2.57
N VAL A 658 27.36 -26.83 2.17
CA VAL A 658 26.23 -26.34 2.97
C VAL A 658 25.21 -27.46 3.20
N ILE A 659 24.79 -28.19 2.16
CA ILE A 659 23.82 -29.28 2.32
C ILE A 659 24.38 -30.39 3.20
N VAL A 660 25.63 -30.82 2.96
CA VAL A 660 26.27 -31.89 3.75
C VAL A 660 26.33 -31.54 5.23
N ASP A 661 26.83 -30.35 5.55
CA ASP A 661 26.94 -29.87 6.93
C ASP A 661 25.55 -29.84 7.59
N ARG A 662 24.56 -29.26 6.89
CA ARG A 662 23.19 -29.16 7.44
C ARG A 662 22.51 -30.51 7.59
N MET A 663 22.74 -31.47 6.70
CA MET A 663 22.21 -32.83 6.83
C MET A 663 22.82 -33.56 8.02
N LYS A 664 24.12 -33.38 8.30
CA LYS A 664 24.79 -33.94 9.48
C LYS A 664 24.24 -33.32 10.76
N ASP A 665 24.15 -31.99 10.79
CA ASP A 665 23.69 -31.23 11.97
C ASP A 665 22.23 -31.54 12.32
N ASN A 666 21.39 -31.92 11.34
CA ASN A 666 19.94 -32.09 11.49
C ASN A 666 19.46 -33.52 11.21
N SER A 667 20.31 -34.55 11.35
CA SER A 667 19.91 -35.94 11.06
C SER A 667 18.81 -36.49 11.99
N GLU A 668 18.65 -35.89 13.16
CA GLU A 668 17.62 -36.28 14.14
C GLU A 668 16.31 -35.50 13.98
N ASP A 669 16.24 -34.58 13.01
CA ASP A 669 15.07 -33.72 12.79
C ASP A 669 14.42 -34.01 11.42
N PRO A 670 13.43 -34.92 11.38
CA PRO A 670 12.74 -35.30 10.15
C PRO A 670 12.14 -34.11 9.40
N PHE A 671 11.73 -33.06 10.12
CA PHE A 671 11.12 -31.87 9.54
C PHE A 671 12.11 -31.09 8.68
N VAL A 672 13.31 -30.84 9.20
CA VAL A 672 14.38 -30.14 8.48
C VAL A 672 14.96 -31.03 7.38
N PHE A 673 15.21 -32.29 7.74
CA PHE A 673 15.88 -33.24 6.86
C PHE A 673 15.08 -33.52 5.59
N LEU A 674 13.74 -33.47 5.65
CA LEU A 674 12.89 -33.59 4.46
C LEU A 674 13.21 -32.52 3.39
N GLY A 675 13.41 -31.27 3.78
CA GLY A 675 13.78 -30.21 2.84
C GLY A 675 15.15 -30.47 2.19
N LEU A 676 16.14 -30.78 3.03
CA LEU A 676 17.53 -31.03 2.60
C LEU A 676 17.64 -32.28 1.72
N ALA A 677 16.99 -33.38 2.10
CA ALA A 677 16.97 -34.63 1.33
C ALA A 677 16.26 -34.48 0.00
N THR A 678 15.19 -33.67 -0.05
CA THR A 678 14.50 -33.35 -1.32
C THR A 678 15.44 -32.57 -2.25
N LEU A 679 16.14 -31.56 -1.74
CA LEU A 679 17.12 -30.81 -2.53
C LEU A 679 18.26 -31.71 -3.02
N LEU A 680 18.82 -32.56 -2.16
CA LEU A 680 19.87 -33.50 -2.53
C LEU A 680 19.39 -34.46 -3.63
N ARG A 681 18.19 -35.03 -3.47
CA ARG A 681 17.58 -35.92 -4.47
C ARG A 681 17.48 -35.23 -5.82
N GLU A 682 16.94 -34.02 -5.87
CA GLU A 682 16.76 -33.30 -7.13
C GLU A 682 18.12 -32.94 -7.78
N LEU A 683 19.14 -32.59 -6.98
CA LEU A 683 20.51 -32.36 -7.47
C LEU A 683 21.09 -33.64 -8.11
N LEU A 684 20.96 -34.77 -7.42
CA LEU A 684 21.44 -36.07 -7.90
C LEU A 684 20.68 -36.53 -9.15
N CYS A 685 19.36 -36.42 -9.16
CA CYS A 685 18.53 -36.77 -10.31
C CYS A 685 18.84 -35.89 -11.53
N GLY A 686 19.05 -34.59 -11.34
CA GLY A 686 19.41 -33.68 -12.43
C GLY A 686 20.77 -34.01 -13.05
N LEU A 687 21.77 -34.42 -12.25
CA LEU A 687 23.04 -34.92 -12.75
C LEU A 687 22.90 -36.27 -13.48
N GLY A 688 22.05 -37.16 -12.94
CA GLY A 688 21.74 -38.45 -13.55
C GLY A 688 21.14 -38.32 -14.94
N LYS A 689 20.20 -37.38 -15.14
CA LYS A 689 19.59 -37.11 -16.46
C LYS A 689 20.61 -36.76 -17.55
N LYS A 690 21.72 -36.10 -17.18
CA LYS A 690 22.79 -35.75 -18.13
C LYS A 690 23.73 -36.93 -18.41
N ASN A 691 24.06 -37.73 -17.39
CA ASN A 691 25.04 -38.82 -17.49
C ASN A 691 24.44 -40.13 -18.02
N LEU A 692 23.18 -40.45 -17.70
CA LEU A 692 22.50 -41.65 -18.19
C LEU A 692 22.25 -41.63 -19.70
N LEU A 693 22.34 -40.46 -20.34
CA LEU A 693 22.32 -40.33 -21.80
C LEU A 693 23.68 -40.65 -22.43
N ALA A 694 24.75 -40.80 -21.65
CA ALA A 694 25.99 -41.38 -22.13
C ALA A 694 25.85 -42.92 -22.06
N PRO A 695 26.03 -43.65 -23.17
CA PRO A 695 26.04 -45.11 -23.14
C PRO A 695 27.21 -45.58 -22.28
N LEU A 696 26.93 -45.81 -21.00
CA LEU A 696 27.80 -46.54 -20.10
C LEU A 696 28.00 -47.92 -20.75
N THR A 697 29.17 -48.13 -21.36
CA THR A 697 29.63 -49.45 -21.79
C THR A 697 29.92 -50.30 -20.55
N ILE A 698 28.87 -50.66 -19.83
CA ILE A 698 28.93 -51.65 -18.76
C ILE A 698 29.02 -53.03 -19.43
N PRO A 699 29.99 -53.87 -19.07
CA PRO A 699 30.11 -55.21 -19.65
C PRO A 699 28.89 -56.06 -19.29
N ALA A 700 28.05 -56.36 -20.29
CA ALA A 700 27.17 -57.52 -20.46
C ALA A 700 26.50 -58.19 -19.23
N VAL A 701 26.23 -57.47 -18.13
CA VAL A 701 25.22 -57.88 -17.16
C VAL A 701 23.90 -57.25 -17.63
N THR A 702 23.32 -57.87 -18.66
CA THR A 702 21.96 -57.62 -19.15
C THR A 702 20.96 -57.97 -18.07
N ILE A 703 20.75 -57.06 -17.11
CA ILE A 703 19.47 -56.97 -16.43
C ILE A 703 18.65 -56.01 -17.28
N ALA A 704 17.54 -56.51 -17.82
CA ALA A 704 16.53 -55.73 -18.51
C ALA A 704 15.90 -54.72 -17.54
N LEU A 705 16.61 -53.64 -17.24
CA LEU A 705 16.06 -52.44 -16.62
C LEU A 705 15.36 -51.66 -17.73
N ASP A 706 14.12 -52.04 -18.01
CA ASP A 706 13.23 -51.29 -18.88
C ASP A 706 12.96 -49.92 -18.22
N SER A 707 13.56 -48.88 -18.79
CA SER A 707 13.66 -47.53 -18.23
C SER A 707 12.36 -46.74 -18.45
N GLY A 708 11.29 -47.11 -17.75
CA GLY A 708 9.99 -46.42 -17.84
C GLY A 708 9.63 -45.55 -16.63
N VAL A 709 10.26 -45.75 -15.47
CA VAL A 709 9.71 -45.30 -14.17
C VAL A 709 10.70 -44.46 -13.35
N TRP A 710 11.59 -43.70 -14.00
CA TRP A 710 12.56 -42.90 -13.23
C TRP A 710 12.02 -41.57 -12.71
N CYS A 711 10.92 -41.06 -13.27
CA CYS A 711 10.13 -39.93 -12.80
C CYS A 711 8.80 -40.03 -13.55
N ASP A 712 7.65 -39.85 -12.91
CA ASP A 712 6.35 -39.81 -13.59
C ASP A 712 6.42 -38.93 -14.86
N GLY A 713 6.32 -39.57 -16.03
CA GLY A 713 5.80 -38.98 -17.26
C GLY A 713 6.65 -37.94 -18.03
N ILE A 714 7.95 -37.76 -17.78
CA ILE A 714 8.73 -36.79 -18.57
C ILE A 714 9.29 -37.45 -19.84
N HIS A 715 8.56 -37.25 -20.94
CA HIS A 715 8.98 -37.57 -22.30
C HIS A 715 10.40 -37.02 -22.58
N LEU A 716 11.33 -37.92 -22.94
CA LEU A 716 12.65 -37.60 -23.48
C LEU A 716 12.49 -36.75 -24.75
N PHE A 717 12.67 -35.43 -24.63
CA PHE A 717 12.86 -34.57 -25.80
C PHE A 717 14.34 -34.59 -26.20
N GLY A 718 14.57 -34.89 -27.48
CA GLY A 718 15.89 -34.92 -28.11
C GLY A 718 16.57 -33.55 -28.02
N LEU A 719 17.71 -33.52 -27.33
CA LEU A 719 18.54 -32.34 -27.18
C LEU A 719 19.88 -32.57 -27.89
N ASP A 720 20.01 -31.92 -29.05
CA ASP A 720 21.27 -31.72 -29.76
C ASP A 720 22.14 -30.73 -28.97
N ALA A 721 22.97 -31.23 -28.07
CA ALA A 721 23.96 -30.44 -27.33
C ALA A 721 25.25 -31.25 -27.07
N LEU A 722 26.00 -31.55 -28.15
CA LEU A 722 27.21 -32.37 -28.08
C LEU A 722 28.48 -31.64 -27.60
N ASN A 723 28.51 -30.30 -27.60
CA ASN A 723 29.76 -29.54 -27.34
C ASN A 723 29.98 -29.07 -25.89
N ASN A 724 29.08 -29.38 -24.94
CA ASN A 724 29.18 -28.91 -23.54
C ASN A 724 29.30 -30.05 -22.51
N ARG A 725 29.87 -31.20 -22.92
CA ARG A 725 29.94 -32.41 -22.08
C ARG A 725 30.97 -32.33 -20.96
N SER A 726 32.20 -31.86 -21.23
CA SER A 726 33.31 -31.98 -20.27
C SER A 726 33.09 -31.23 -18.96
N SER A 727 32.52 -30.03 -18.99
CA SER A 727 32.38 -29.19 -17.79
C SER A 727 31.33 -29.68 -16.80
N GLY A 728 30.35 -30.47 -17.25
CA GLY A 728 29.29 -30.98 -16.37
C GLY A 728 29.70 -32.23 -15.59
N GLU A 729 30.48 -33.10 -16.22
CA GLU A 729 30.97 -34.34 -15.58
C GLU A 729 31.88 -34.02 -14.40
N GLU A 730 32.78 -33.05 -14.54
CA GLU A 730 33.68 -32.61 -13.47
C GLU A 730 32.90 -32.12 -12.24
N VAL A 731 31.90 -31.25 -12.44
CA VAL A 731 31.11 -30.69 -11.34
C VAL A 731 30.25 -31.77 -10.66
N GLY A 732 29.68 -32.70 -11.44
CA GLY A 732 28.93 -33.83 -10.89
C GLY A 732 29.80 -34.77 -10.07
N ASN A 733 31.02 -35.05 -10.54
CA ASN A 733 32.00 -35.85 -9.79
C ASN A 733 32.40 -35.17 -8.49
N VAL A 734 32.63 -33.84 -8.50
CA VAL A 734 32.94 -33.08 -7.28
C VAL A 734 31.81 -33.21 -6.24
N LEU A 735 30.54 -33.10 -6.66
CA LEU A 735 29.41 -33.34 -5.74
C LEU A 735 29.49 -34.73 -5.13
N LEU A 736 29.58 -35.76 -5.97
CA LEU A 736 29.59 -37.16 -5.53
C LEU A 736 30.76 -37.46 -4.59
N ASP A 737 31.95 -36.94 -4.89
CA ASP A 737 33.16 -37.16 -4.10
C ASP A 737 33.03 -36.54 -2.71
N ILE A 738 32.44 -35.34 -2.61
CA ILE A 738 32.15 -34.71 -1.32
C ILE A 738 31.10 -35.52 -0.55
N LEU A 739 30.00 -35.95 -1.19
CA LEU A 739 28.95 -36.74 -0.53
C LEU A 739 29.48 -38.06 0.04
N VAL A 740 30.35 -38.75 -0.70
CA VAL A 740 31.01 -39.99 -0.27
C VAL A 740 32.00 -39.70 0.84
N LYS A 741 32.93 -38.75 0.64
CA LYS A 741 33.97 -38.40 1.62
C LYS A 741 33.36 -37.99 2.97
N GLU A 742 32.27 -37.24 2.92
CA GLU A 742 31.61 -36.71 4.11
C GLU A 742 30.60 -37.70 4.73
N GLY A 743 30.42 -38.90 4.17
CA GLY A 743 29.57 -39.95 4.74
C GLY A 743 28.08 -39.62 4.70
N VAL A 744 27.61 -38.85 3.70
CA VAL A 744 26.18 -38.50 3.56
C VAL A 744 25.32 -39.75 3.36
N PHE A 745 25.86 -40.79 2.73
CA PHE A 745 25.19 -42.08 2.57
C PHE A 745 24.83 -42.71 3.92
N THR A 746 25.78 -42.74 4.87
CA THR A 746 25.53 -43.20 6.25
C THR A 746 24.46 -42.36 6.95
N VAL A 747 24.45 -41.04 6.74
CA VAL A 747 23.42 -40.14 7.30
C VAL A 747 22.03 -40.47 6.74
N LEU A 748 21.90 -40.62 5.41
CA LEU A 748 20.66 -41.03 4.75
C LEU A 748 20.16 -42.39 5.26
N GLY A 749 21.06 -43.37 5.37
CA GLY A 749 20.73 -44.71 5.88
C GLY A 749 20.23 -44.69 7.32
N LYS A 750 20.80 -43.82 8.18
CA LYS A 750 20.33 -43.62 9.55
C LYS A 750 18.90 -43.06 9.59
N VAL A 751 18.63 -42.01 8.81
CA VAL A 751 17.28 -41.40 8.73
C VAL A 751 16.28 -42.40 8.17
N MET A 752 16.63 -43.16 7.13
CA MET A 752 15.80 -44.24 6.60
C MET A 752 15.48 -45.28 7.66
N ALA A 753 16.47 -45.70 8.47
CA ALA A 753 16.24 -46.67 9.54
C ALA A 753 15.27 -46.13 10.60
N CYS A 754 15.44 -44.89 11.03
CA CYS A 754 14.55 -44.24 11.99
C CYS A 754 13.12 -44.11 11.42
N GLU A 755 12.96 -43.56 10.21
CA GLU A 755 11.63 -43.38 9.60
C GLU A 755 10.97 -44.70 9.22
N SER A 756 11.74 -45.75 8.93
CA SER A 756 11.19 -47.09 8.67
C SER A 756 10.50 -47.70 9.89
N LEU A 757 10.86 -47.26 11.10
CA LEU A 757 10.27 -47.69 12.37
C LEU A 757 9.03 -46.88 12.75
N ASN A 758 8.84 -45.71 12.15
CA ASN A 758 7.75 -44.80 12.51
C ASN A 758 6.40 -45.32 12.01
N ARG A 759 5.33 -44.88 12.69
CA ARG A 759 3.96 -45.12 12.21
C ARG A 759 3.75 -44.40 10.89
N TYR A 760 2.96 -45.01 10.01
CA TYR A 760 2.58 -44.43 8.73
C TYR A 760 2.09 -42.97 8.89
N SER A 761 2.85 -42.03 8.31
CA SER A 761 2.50 -40.61 8.22
C SER A 761 2.91 -40.11 6.83
N SER A 762 2.16 -39.15 6.28
CA SER A 762 2.46 -38.59 4.95
C SER A 762 3.85 -37.95 4.89
N ASP A 763 4.28 -37.32 5.98
CA ASP A 763 5.59 -36.67 6.06
C ASP A 763 6.73 -37.70 6.11
N SER A 764 6.60 -38.76 6.93
CA SER A 764 7.56 -39.86 6.99
C SER A 764 7.69 -40.57 5.65
N MET A 765 6.58 -40.75 4.94
CA MET A 765 6.58 -41.34 3.60
C MET A 765 7.33 -40.49 2.59
N THR A 766 7.04 -39.18 2.55
CA THR A 766 7.72 -38.24 1.65
C THR A 766 9.23 -38.19 1.95
N LEU A 767 9.60 -38.23 3.23
CA LEU A 767 10.99 -38.26 3.67
C LEU A 767 11.69 -39.57 3.27
N LEU A 768 11.04 -40.73 3.48
CA LEU A 768 11.56 -42.02 3.04
C LEU A 768 11.78 -42.04 1.52
N GLU A 769 10.83 -41.55 0.72
CA GLU A 769 10.97 -41.45 -0.72
C GLU A 769 12.15 -40.55 -1.14
N ALA A 770 12.32 -39.40 -0.49
CA ALA A 770 13.44 -38.50 -0.76
C ALA A 770 14.79 -39.16 -0.43
N CYS A 771 14.89 -39.82 0.73
CA CYS A 771 16.10 -40.51 1.18
C CYS A 771 16.43 -41.73 0.31
N VAL A 772 15.46 -42.61 0.08
CA VAL A 772 15.60 -43.81 -0.76
C VAL A 772 15.95 -43.41 -2.19
N GLY A 773 15.30 -42.38 -2.75
CA GLY A 773 15.64 -41.85 -4.06
C GLY A 773 17.08 -41.33 -4.12
N SER A 774 17.54 -40.60 -3.11
CA SER A 774 18.92 -40.12 -3.02
C SER A 774 19.93 -41.28 -2.93
N VAL A 775 19.66 -42.27 -2.08
CA VAL A 775 20.49 -43.48 -1.93
C VAL A 775 20.56 -44.23 -3.26
N LEU A 776 19.43 -44.48 -3.91
CA LEU A 776 19.40 -45.20 -5.19
C LEU A 776 20.27 -44.51 -6.26
N VAL A 777 20.20 -43.18 -6.37
CA VAL A 777 21.04 -42.45 -7.33
C VAL A 777 22.53 -42.49 -6.93
N LEU A 778 22.85 -42.38 -5.64
CA LEU A 778 24.23 -42.53 -5.16
C LEU A 778 24.80 -43.92 -5.46
N LEU A 779 24.02 -44.98 -5.25
CA LEU A 779 24.40 -46.36 -5.61
C LEU A 779 24.68 -46.49 -7.10
N PHE A 780 23.85 -45.87 -7.93
CA PHE A 780 24.02 -45.93 -9.38
C PHE A 780 25.30 -45.22 -9.83
N CYS A 781 25.64 -44.10 -9.21
CA CYS A 781 26.78 -43.27 -9.62
C CYS A 781 28.13 -43.72 -9.02
N ARG A 782 28.15 -44.31 -7.82
CA ARG A 782 29.36 -44.57 -7.02
C ARG A 782 29.37 -45.94 -6.33
N LEU A 783 28.86 -46.97 -7.01
CA LEU A 783 28.77 -48.32 -6.46
C LEU A 783 30.11 -48.85 -5.95
N THR A 784 31.19 -48.58 -6.66
CA THR A 784 32.54 -49.06 -6.32
C THR A 784 33.11 -48.39 -5.07
N GLU A 785 32.93 -47.07 -4.96
CA GLU A 785 33.46 -46.26 -3.87
C GLU A 785 32.70 -46.47 -2.56
N LEU A 786 31.40 -46.77 -2.66
CA LEU A 786 30.52 -47.01 -1.52
C LEU A 786 30.53 -48.48 -1.04
N GLN A 787 31.34 -49.36 -1.65
CA GLN A 787 31.40 -50.79 -1.31
C GLN A 787 31.71 -51.06 0.18
N ALA A 788 32.54 -50.21 0.80
CA ALA A 788 32.86 -50.32 2.22
C ALA A 788 31.64 -50.01 3.12
N GLU A 789 30.82 -49.02 2.75
CA GLU A 789 29.59 -48.69 3.47
C GLU A 789 28.51 -49.78 3.29
N PHE A 790 28.48 -50.45 2.12
CA PHE A 790 27.54 -51.56 1.84
C PHE A 790 27.81 -52.82 2.64
N SER A 791 29.07 -53.05 3.02
CA SER A 791 29.43 -54.18 3.87
C SER A 791 28.75 -54.07 5.26
N SER A 792 28.24 -52.88 5.62
CA SER A 792 27.34 -52.76 6.75
C SER A 792 25.97 -53.37 6.38
N MET A 793 25.65 -54.52 6.99
CA MET A 793 24.34 -55.18 6.85
C MET A 793 23.12 -54.28 7.16
N LYS A 794 23.35 -53.09 7.72
CA LYS A 794 22.31 -52.17 8.19
C LYS A 794 21.42 -51.65 7.06
N LEU A 795 21.96 -51.21 5.91
CA LEU A 795 21.11 -50.63 4.86
C LEU A 795 20.17 -51.66 4.23
N LYS A 796 20.65 -52.88 3.95
CA LYS A 796 19.81 -53.96 3.43
C LYS A 796 18.68 -54.31 4.41
N GLN A 797 19.01 -54.40 5.71
CA GLN A 797 18.00 -54.62 6.76
C GLN A 797 16.97 -53.48 6.81
N THR A 798 17.42 -52.22 6.72
CA THR A 798 16.53 -51.05 6.64
C THR A 798 15.62 -51.12 5.42
N CYS A 799 16.13 -51.51 4.25
CA CYS A 799 15.33 -51.67 3.03
C CYS A 799 14.29 -52.78 3.19
N GLU A 800 14.69 -53.96 3.70
CA GLU A 800 13.76 -55.05 3.98
C GLU A 800 12.68 -54.65 5.00
N GLN A 801 13.05 -53.83 5.98
CA GLN A 801 12.13 -53.29 6.95
C GLN A 801 11.13 -52.31 6.33
N ILE A 802 11.58 -51.42 5.43
CA ILE A 802 10.70 -50.54 4.67
C ILE A 802 9.70 -51.37 3.85
N LEU A 803 10.16 -52.41 3.14
CA LEU A 803 9.27 -53.30 2.36
C LEU A 803 8.20 -53.98 3.23
N ARG A 804 8.55 -54.37 4.46
CA ARG A 804 7.62 -55.00 5.40
C ARG A 804 6.62 -54.00 5.98
N ASN A 805 7.07 -52.78 6.29
CA ASN A 805 6.26 -51.80 7.01
C ASN A 805 5.38 -50.96 6.06
N PHE A 806 5.74 -50.82 4.78
CA PHE A 806 5.04 -50.00 3.80
C PHE A 806 4.65 -50.77 2.51
N PRO A 807 3.93 -51.91 2.61
CA PRO A 807 3.62 -52.77 1.46
C PRO A 807 2.63 -52.18 0.45
N THR A 808 2.04 -51.02 0.72
CA THR A 808 1.07 -50.35 -0.18
C THR A 808 1.73 -49.33 -1.11
N GLU A 809 2.94 -48.88 -0.79
CA GLU A 809 3.57 -47.71 -1.42
C GLU A 809 4.45 -48.14 -2.59
N LYS A 810 3.83 -48.39 -3.74
CA LYS A 810 4.47 -49.00 -4.92
C LYS A 810 5.79 -48.35 -5.33
N GLY A 811 5.84 -47.02 -5.37
CA GLY A 811 7.06 -46.29 -5.75
C GLY A 811 8.21 -46.51 -4.76
N LEU A 812 7.92 -46.46 -3.46
CA LEU A 812 8.90 -46.74 -2.42
C LEU A 812 9.38 -48.20 -2.47
N LEU A 813 8.45 -49.15 -2.66
CA LEU A 813 8.77 -50.57 -2.80
C LEU A 813 9.71 -50.82 -3.99
N GLU A 814 9.39 -50.28 -5.15
CA GLU A 814 10.20 -50.44 -6.36
C GLU A 814 11.62 -49.92 -6.17
N MET A 815 11.78 -48.70 -5.63
CA MET A 815 13.10 -48.13 -5.37
C MET A 815 13.87 -48.96 -4.34
N THR A 816 13.20 -49.43 -3.28
CA THR A 816 13.82 -50.21 -2.20
C THR A 816 14.25 -51.60 -2.67
N THR A 817 13.43 -52.27 -3.50
CA THR A 817 13.79 -53.54 -4.13
C THR A 817 15.01 -53.37 -5.03
N ARG A 818 15.06 -52.31 -5.84
CA ARG A 818 16.25 -52.02 -6.67
C ARG A 818 17.51 -51.83 -5.83
N ILE A 819 17.42 -51.14 -4.69
CA ILE A 819 18.56 -51.02 -3.76
C ILE A 819 19.00 -52.40 -3.27
N ILE A 820 18.07 -53.27 -2.86
CA ILE A 820 18.39 -54.62 -2.38
C ILE A 820 19.06 -55.46 -3.49
N ASP A 821 18.57 -55.36 -4.73
CA ASP A 821 19.12 -56.07 -5.88
C ASP A 821 20.54 -55.59 -6.19
N MET A 822 20.77 -54.28 -6.18
CA MET A 822 22.11 -53.70 -6.36
C MET A 822 23.07 -54.11 -5.24
N LEU A 823 22.63 -54.09 -3.99
CA LEU A 823 23.43 -54.55 -2.85
C LEU A 823 23.75 -56.05 -2.93
N SER A 824 22.81 -56.85 -3.42
CA SER A 824 22.98 -58.30 -3.57
C SER A 824 23.84 -58.68 -4.77
N ALA A 825 23.98 -57.80 -5.77
CA ALA A 825 24.90 -57.99 -6.88
C ALA A 825 26.36 -57.67 -6.54
N VAL A 826 26.59 -56.85 -5.51
CA VAL A 826 27.93 -56.47 -5.03
C VAL A 826 28.48 -57.43 -3.98
N SER A 827 27.60 -58.03 -3.16
CA SER A 827 27.93 -59.07 -2.17
C SER A 827 28.22 -60.42 -2.82
#